data_AF-A0A6V8QSI2-F1
#
_entry.id   AF-A0A6V8QSI2-F1
#
_cell.length_a   1.000
_cell.length_b   1.000
_cell.length_c   1.000
_cell.angle_alpha   90.00
_cell.angle_beta   90.00
_cell.angle_gamma   90.00
#
_symmetry.space_group_name_H-M   'P 1'
#
loop_
_entity.id
_entity.type
_entity.pdbx_description
1 polymer ?
#
loop_
_entity_poly.entity_id
_entity_poly.type
_entity_poly.pdbx_seq_one_letter_code
_entity_poly.pdbx_strand_id
1 'polypeptide(L)'
;MGKGRRPKSKSNLDVKTIKPQHLKLCPVEEDALLPVPQLSHNLDRVLFNPGVYHMQDDRSRVFNFDPYLASIMPVKEFDFDALRSYVTSSKDVKLRQLSAAHGMKYCGSTSSMTSILSHFHYLLSAWRKPNFSYLSRSLEPESYNFTAISRGPAAAFAHFKEGVYAFDSDKEYDTENILSLLGKSMEKLLTLPKEEFEKYRRSRSHQLTEEERNAEDAFHYTTLGDFMMRSQLDAYDPRLPGSGMFDLKTRAVVAVRMDVRGYEKGAGYEIQKRFGQWESFEREYYDMIRTVFLKYSLQVRMGRMDGIFVAYHNTQRIFGFQYISLDEMDMALHGTNDRRVGDQEFKISVTLLNELMDRATKRFPGRTLRLHVETRPTKVPLTYFFAEPVTDEEMTKTQEAGKSTVEELERAINKAEAEEGPEETVETAKTESQPSNEETKQLSDDLPYQDAQNEAAWNDMMIKVEETVEDDSLGIGSVREAVQEALEHSGILNDKTELEIEQYLDAMVASLTAHSSKIKELRDRSDDPGDVVEPGRNRDSEDDLGANEASVEDRHSNSESNIDASDSEIQKTSLTDLILKATVGVDNKAQNLKTFQRMFADLTTKTKQDDTELGGNGQTTLGKDETSNEDELIEEEEEEGGKSETMDNTESPGRPQRELLGMYVTIRNQVNGEHVERPTNVRKEDDFDWSVEYNVTELSDQRARTLYHKLKQRRKKVLAPQPSDNWDWYKMFQGKLPALSKKGEIFREMRTQQEADSPMHVAWERTAVSRDTFQPPKK
;
A
#
# COMPACT_ATOMS: atom_id res chain seq x y z
N MET A 1 1.68 54.18 -34.12
CA MET A 1 1.43 54.01 -32.68
C MET A 1 1.27 52.52 -32.40
N GLY A 2 2.35 51.82 -32.06
CA GLY A 2 2.33 50.39 -31.74
C GLY A 2 1.83 50.19 -30.31
N LYS A 3 0.77 49.40 -30.14
CA LYS A 3 0.25 48.98 -28.82
C LYS A 3 1.25 48.01 -28.19
N GLY A 4 1.94 48.45 -27.14
CA GLY A 4 2.83 47.60 -26.35
C GLY A 4 2.06 46.51 -25.61
N ARG A 5 2.51 45.25 -25.74
CA ARG A 5 2.11 44.14 -24.88
C ARG A 5 2.58 44.44 -23.45
N ARG A 6 1.66 44.40 -22.49
CA ARG A 6 1.98 44.46 -21.06
C ARG A 6 2.57 43.11 -20.63
N PRO A 7 3.63 43.09 -19.78
CA PRO A 7 4.14 41.85 -19.22
C PRO A 7 3.09 41.23 -18.28
N LYS A 8 2.87 39.92 -18.40
CA LYS A 8 2.09 39.13 -17.42
C LYS A 8 2.79 39.26 -16.06
N SER A 9 2.05 39.63 -15.01
CA SER A 9 2.61 39.69 -13.65
C SER A 9 2.95 38.28 -13.19
N LYS A 10 4.19 38.04 -12.76
CA LYS A 10 4.54 36.84 -11.96
C LYS A 10 3.61 36.81 -10.75
N SER A 11 2.80 35.77 -10.62
CA SER A 11 2.03 35.52 -9.40
C SER A 11 3.02 35.27 -8.26
N ASN A 12 3.01 36.11 -7.23
CA ASN A 12 3.78 35.85 -6.02
C ASN A 12 3.22 34.57 -5.37
N LEU A 13 3.96 33.47 -5.42
CA LEU A 13 3.64 32.26 -4.68
C LEU A 13 3.69 32.58 -3.17
N ASP A 14 2.61 32.29 -2.45
CA ASP A 14 2.54 32.40 -0.99
C ASP A 14 3.27 31.21 -0.37
N VAL A 15 4.60 31.33 -0.24
CA VAL A 15 5.45 30.29 0.36
C VAL A 15 5.52 30.53 1.87
N LYS A 16 5.14 29.50 2.64
CA LYS A 16 5.20 29.49 4.10
C LYS A 16 6.29 28.53 4.58
N THR A 17 6.83 28.77 5.78
CA THR A 17 7.89 27.92 6.36
C THR A 17 7.44 27.32 7.69
N ILE A 18 7.64 26.01 7.85
CA ILE A 18 7.42 25.26 9.09
C ILE A 18 8.78 24.91 9.68
N LYS A 19 8.98 25.25 10.95
CA LYS A 19 10.11 24.77 11.75
C LYS A 19 9.62 23.71 12.75
N PRO A 20 9.77 22.41 12.48
CA PRO A 20 9.29 21.32 13.35
C PRO A 20 9.76 21.39 14.80
N GLN A 21 10.95 21.94 15.06
CA GLN A 21 11.46 22.16 16.42
C GLN A 21 10.59 23.09 17.27
N HIS A 22 9.82 23.99 16.64
CA HIS A 22 8.89 24.89 17.33
C HIS A 22 7.51 24.25 17.54
N LEU A 23 7.22 23.13 16.89
CA LEU A 23 5.96 22.40 17.03
C LEU A 23 5.97 21.56 18.30
N LYS A 24 5.00 21.83 19.19
CA LYS A 24 4.85 21.15 20.47
C LYS A 24 3.64 20.23 20.44
N LEU A 25 3.92 18.96 20.74
CA LEU A 25 2.91 17.95 21.01
C LEU A 25 2.63 17.99 22.51
N CYS A 26 1.44 18.43 22.91
CA CYS A 26 1.11 18.68 24.32
C CYS A 26 0.14 17.63 24.85
N PRO A 27 0.52 16.85 25.88
CA PRO A 27 -0.42 15.98 26.59
C PRO A 27 -1.55 16.79 27.22
N VAL A 28 -2.75 16.22 27.25
CA VAL A 28 -3.87 16.74 28.04
C VAL A 28 -4.01 15.82 29.26
N GLU A 29 -3.76 16.38 30.44
CA GLU A 29 -3.88 15.66 31.71
C GLU A 29 -5.36 15.53 32.10
N GLU A 30 -5.75 14.36 32.57
CA GLU A 30 -7.10 14.10 33.09
C GLU A 30 -7.04 13.83 34.60
N ASP A 31 -8.05 14.28 35.33
CA ASP A 31 -8.11 14.16 36.81
C ASP A 31 -8.18 12.70 37.29
N ALA A 32 -8.64 11.78 36.44
CA ALA A 32 -8.75 10.35 36.74
C ALA A 32 -8.25 9.51 35.56
N LEU A 33 -7.03 8.99 35.68
CA LEU A 33 -6.48 8.02 34.72
C LEU A 33 -7.05 6.63 35.04
N LEU A 34 -7.76 6.04 34.08
CA LEU A 34 -8.15 4.63 34.14
C LEU A 34 -6.90 3.75 34.17
N PRO A 35 -6.90 2.66 34.96
CA PRO A 35 -5.77 1.74 34.99
C PRO A 35 -5.60 1.08 33.61
N VAL A 36 -4.44 1.27 33.01
CA VAL A 36 -4.04 0.57 31.79
C VAL A 36 -3.58 -0.84 32.18
N PRO A 37 -4.03 -1.89 31.47
CA PRO A 37 -3.65 -3.25 31.83
C PRO A 37 -2.16 -3.51 31.59
N GLN A 38 -1.63 -4.53 32.25
CA GLN A 38 -0.29 -5.04 32.04
C GLN A 38 -0.36 -6.38 31.29
N LEU A 39 0.77 -6.82 30.73
CA LEU A 39 0.86 -8.15 30.15
C LEU A 39 0.68 -9.23 31.21
N SER A 40 -0.11 -10.24 30.89
CA SER A 40 -0.29 -11.46 31.70
C SER A 40 0.70 -12.55 31.26
N HIS A 41 0.63 -13.72 31.91
CA HIS A 41 1.36 -14.94 31.50
C HIS A 41 2.89 -14.80 31.41
N ASN A 42 3.49 -13.87 32.16
CA ASN A 42 4.93 -13.54 32.10
C ASN A 42 5.42 -13.16 30.69
N LEU A 43 4.53 -12.56 29.88
CA LEU A 43 4.85 -12.06 28.53
C LEU A 43 5.70 -10.79 28.56
N ASP A 44 5.78 -10.10 29.70
CA ASP A 44 6.59 -8.91 29.93
C ASP A 44 8.08 -9.11 29.58
N ARG A 45 8.60 -10.34 29.67
CA ARG A 45 9.98 -10.66 29.25
C ARG A 45 10.29 -10.31 27.80
N VAL A 46 9.28 -10.32 26.92
CA VAL A 46 9.42 -10.03 25.49
C VAL A 46 9.80 -8.56 25.27
N LEU A 47 9.41 -7.67 26.19
CA LEU A 47 9.64 -6.24 26.10
C LEU A 47 11.13 -5.85 26.16
N PHE A 48 11.98 -6.69 26.77
CA PHE A 48 13.33 -6.28 27.18
C PHE A 48 14.49 -6.95 26.44
N ASN A 49 14.26 -8.02 25.67
CA ASN A 49 15.32 -8.52 24.78
C ASN A 49 14.86 -8.46 23.31
N PRO A 50 15.67 -7.84 22.43
CA PRO A 50 15.34 -7.69 21.02
C PRO A 50 15.15 -9.03 20.29
N GLY A 51 14.27 -9.00 19.29
CA GLY A 51 13.98 -10.12 18.42
C GLY A 51 12.79 -10.96 18.87
N VAL A 52 12.61 -12.07 18.18
CA VAL A 52 11.42 -12.91 18.32
C VAL A 52 11.62 -14.04 19.34
N TYR A 53 10.57 -14.30 20.10
CA TYR A 53 10.49 -15.40 21.05
C TYR A 53 9.48 -16.41 20.53
N HIS A 54 9.96 -17.62 20.24
CA HIS A 54 9.08 -18.72 19.89
C HIS A 54 8.22 -19.11 21.10
N MET A 55 6.96 -19.47 20.84
CA MET A 55 6.04 -20.04 21.83
C MET A 55 6.63 -21.34 22.42
N GLN A 56 7.17 -22.19 21.55
CA GLN A 56 7.83 -23.44 21.88
C GLN A 56 9.09 -23.61 21.02
N ASP A 57 10.20 -24.03 21.63
CA ASP A 57 11.43 -24.32 20.90
C ASP A 57 11.29 -25.61 20.08
N ASP A 58 11.51 -25.54 18.76
CA ASP A 58 11.36 -26.70 17.88
C ASP A 58 12.41 -27.78 18.18
N ARG A 59 13.63 -27.45 18.61
CA ARG A 59 14.64 -28.50 18.86
C ARG A 59 14.37 -29.28 20.14
N SER A 60 14.16 -28.58 21.25
CA SER A 60 14.04 -29.15 22.60
C SER A 60 12.62 -29.48 23.03
N ARG A 61 11.61 -28.97 22.31
CA ARG A 61 10.17 -29.09 22.65
C ARG A 61 9.77 -28.40 23.94
N VAL A 62 10.65 -27.60 24.52
CA VAL A 62 10.37 -26.82 25.72
C VAL A 62 9.57 -25.58 25.35
N PHE A 63 8.47 -25.35 26.06
CA PHE A 63 7.69 -24.12 25.94
C PHE A 63 8.40 -22.95 26.63
N ASN A 64 8.54 -21.83 25.92
CA ASN A 64 9.14 -20.62 26.49
C ASN A 64 8.13 -19.78 27.29
N PHE A 65 6.84 -20.00 27.04
CA PHE A 65 5.70 -19.35 27.69
C PHE A 65 4.67 -20.39 28.13
N ASP A 66 3.64 -19.95 28.84
CA ASP A 66 2.54 -20.83 29.28
C ASP A 66 1.92 -21.59 28.09
N PRO A 67 1.97 -22.93 28.04
CA PRO A 67 1.41 -23.71 26.94
C PRO A 67 -0.05 -23.39 26.59
N TYR A 68 -0.82 -22.83 27.54
CA TYR A 68 -2.17 -22.32 27.31
C TYR A 68 -2.24 -21.31 26.15
N LEU A 69 -1.25 -20.40 26.05
CA LEU A 69 -1.19 -19.38 25.00
C LEU A 69 -0.97 -19.93 23.59
N ALA A 70 -0.51 -21.18 23.47
CA ALA A 70 -0.21 -21.76 22.15
C ALA A 70 -1.48 -21.99 21.31
N SER A 71 -2.66 -22.04 21.93
CA SER A 71 -3.95 -22.19 21.26
C SER A 71 -4.76 -20.91 21.37
N ILE A 72 -5.36 -20.49 20.26
CA ILE A 72 -6.28 -19.36 20.21
C ILE A 72 -7.69 -19.89 20.44
N MET A 73 -8.48 -19.19 21.27
CA MET A 73 -9.90 -19.52 21.43
C MET A 73 -10.59 -19.32 20.08
N PRO A 74 -11.26 -20.35 19.53
CA PRO A 74 -11.97 -20.22 18.25
C PRO A 74 -13.02 -19.12 18.33
N VAL A 75 -13.22 -18.41 17.22
CA VAL A 75 -14.22 -17.32 17.12
C VAL A 75 -15.62 -17.83 17.49
N LYS A 76 -15.94 -19.07 17.14
CA LYS A 76 -17.22 -19.71 17.48
C LYS A 76 -17.42 -19.88 19.00
N GLU A 77 -16.35 -19.99 19.78
CA GLU A 77 -16.40 -20.21 21.23
C GLU A 77 -16.34 -18.91 22.03
N PHE A 78 -15.85 -17.82 21.45
CA PHE A 78 -15.72 -16.53 22.12
C PHE A 78 -17.03 -15.72 22.05
N ASP A 79 -17.42 -15.10 23.17
CA ASP A 79 -18.57 -14.20 23.25
C ASP A 79 -18.14 -12.76 22.90
N PHE A 80 -18.25 -12.38 21.64
CA PHE A 80 -17.91 -11.03 21.19
C PHE A 80 -18.91 -9.96 21.66
N ASP A 81 -20.13 -10.34 22.02
CA ASP A 81 -21.12 -9.43 22.63
C ASP A 81 -20.72 -9.05 24.06
N ALA A 82 -19.79 -9.78 24.67
CA ALA A 82 -19.18 -9.40 25.93
C ALA A 82 -18.07 -8.36 25.80
N LEU A 83 -17.67 -8.00 24.58
CA LEU A 83 -16.72 -6.92 24.35
C LEU A 83 -17.44 -5.59 24.16
N ARG A 84 -16.83 -4.53 24.68
CA ARG A 84 -17.31 -3.17 24.42
C ARG A 84 -17.24 -2.85 22.92
N SER A 85 -18.28 -2.17 22.45
CA SER A 85 -18.34 -1.65 21.09
C SER A 85 -17.30 -0.56 20.86
N TYR A 86 -16.62 -0.61 19.71
CA TYR A 86 -15.66 0.42 19.32
C TYR A 86 -16.35 1.76 19.10
N VAL A 87 -15.83 2.83 19.71
CA VAL A 87 -16.38 4.19 19.62
C VAL A 87 -15.59 5.02 18.61
N THR A 88 -16.23 5.39 17.51
CA THR A 88 -15.66 6.32 16.50
C THR A 88 -15.50 7.73 17.08
N SER A 89 -14.60 8.53 16.51
CA SER A 89 -14.31 9.89 17.02
C SER A 89 -15.56 10.76 17.04
N SER A 90 -16.41 10.65 16.00
CA SER A 90 -17.69 11.39 15.92
C SER A 90 -18.70 11.04 17.01
N LYS A 91 -18.63 9.82 17.56
CA LYS A 91 -19.54 9.32 18.60
C LYS A 91 -18.96 9.51 20.01
N ASP A 92 -17.68 9.86 20.12
CA ASP A 92 -17.03 10.11 21.40
C ASP A 92 -17.38 11.51 21.94
N VAL A 93 -18.33 11.55 22.86
CA VAL A 93 -18.78 12.78 23.52
C VAL A 93 -17.66 13.41 24.33
N LYS A 94 -16.83 12.61 25.01
CA LYS A 94 -15.74 13.08 25.88
C LYS A 94 -14.64 13.74 25.04
N LEU A 95 -14.19 13.10 23.97
CA LEU A 95 -13.21 13.67 23.03
C LEU A 95 -13.69 15.03 22.50
N ARG A 96 -14.95 15.13 22.11
CA ARG A 96 -15.53 16.37 21.60
C ARG A 96 -15.62 17.46 22.67
N GLN A 97 -16.06 17.13 23.88
CA GLN A 97 -16.11 18.07 25.01
C GLN A 97 -14.71 18.58 25.37
N LEU A 98 -13.72 17.69 25.41
CA LEU A 98 -12.33 18.04 25.66
C LEU A 98 -11.79 18.96 24.55
N SER A 99 -12.11 18.66 23.29
CA SER A 99 -11.75 19.50 22.15
C SER A 99 -12.32 20.92 22.31
N ALA A 100 -13.61 21.03 22.63
CA ALA A 100 -14.25 22.32 22.86
C ALA A 100 -13.65 23.07 24.07
N ALA A 101 -13.38 22.37 25.18
CA ALA A 101 -12.78 22.96 26.39
C ALA A 101 -11.37 23.52 26.15
N HIS A 102 -10.59 22.87 25.28
CA HIS A 102 -9.25 23.32 24.90
C HIS A 102 -9.24 24.26 23.67
N GLY A 103 -10.40 24.57 23.09
CA GLY A 103 -10.51 25.45 21.92
C GLY A 103 -10.01 24.81 20.61
N MET A 104 -9.97 23.48 20.54
CA MET A 104 -9.56 22.72 19.35
C MET A 104 -10.71 22.65 18.34
N LYS A 105 -10.42 22.89 17.06
CA LYS A 105 -11.41 22.82 15.97
C LYS A 105 -11.60 21.40 15.45
N TYR A 106 -10.55 20.60 15.49
CA TYR A 106 -10.50 19.28 14.89
C TYR A 106 -10.22 18.24 15.97
N CYS A 107 -10.84 17.07 15.85
CA CYS A 107 -10.49 15.94 16.69
C CYS A 107 -10.47 14.64 15.91
N GLY A 108 -9.72 13.66 16.39
CA GLY A 108 -9.60 12.37 15.71
C GLY A 108 -8.94 11.32 16.57
N SER A 109 -9.10 10.06 16.17
CA SER A 109 -8.44 8.93 16.78
C SER A 109 -7.20 8.54 15.97
N THR A 110 -6.28 7.80 16.60
CA THR A 110 -5.11 7.22 15.94
C THR A 110 -5.48 6.47 14.67
N SER A 111 -6.48 5.60 14.71
CA SER A 111 -6.93 4.82 13.56
C SER A 111 -7.54 5.67 12.43
N SER A 112 -8.23 6.76 12.76
CA SER A 112 -8.93 7.59 11.75
C SER A 112 -8.05 8.61 11.04
N MET A 113 -6.97 9.06 11.66
CA MET A 113 -6.06 10.05 11.07
C MET A 113 -4.88 9.41 10.32
N THR A 114 -4.49 8.19 10.69
CA THR A 114 -3.24 7.55 10.23
C THR A 114 -3.15 7.42 8.69
N SER A 115 -4.24 7.10 8.00
CA SER A 115 -4.23 6.95 6.53
C SER A 115 -3.91 8.26 5.82
N ILE A 116 -4.52 9.37 6.25
CA ILE A 116 -4.25 10.71 5.72
C ILE A 116 -2.83 11.15 6.06
N LEU A 117 -2.39 10.94 7.31
CA LEU A 117 -1.04 11.30 7.76
C LEU A 117 0.07 10.55 7.00
N SER A 118 -0.20 9.33 6.55
CA SER A 118 0.74 8.55 5.72
C SER A 118 1.07 9.25 4.40
N HIS A 119 0.11 9.95 3.79
CA HIS A 119 0.37 10.71 2.56
C HIS A 119 1.32 11.89 2.78
N PHE A 120 1.19 12.60 3.91
CA PHE A 120 2.14 13.66 4.23
C PHE A 120 3.54 13.12 4.55
N HIS A 121 3.65 11.92 5.12
CA HIS A 121 4.94 11.23 5.21
C HIS A 121 5.53 10.94 3.82
N TYR A 122 4.73 10.45 2.86
CA TYR A 122 5.22 10.23 1.48
C TYR A 122 5.68 11.53 0.81
N LEU A 123 5.00 12.65 1.08
CA LEU A 123 5.38 13.97 0.59
C LEU A 123 6.73 14.41 1.19
N LEU A 124 6.81 14.45 2.53
CA LEU A 124 7.98 14.93 3.28
C LEU A 124 9.23 14.09 3.04
N SER A 125 9.04 12.78 2.89
CA SER A 125 10.11 11.82 2.68
C SER A 125 10.44 11.61 1.20
N ALA A 126 9.79 12.31 0.27
CA ALA A 126 9.90 12.09 -1.16
C ALA A 126 9.84 10.59 -1.52
N TRP A 127 8.77 9.92 -1.09
CA TRP A 127 8.55 8.48 -1.29
C TRP A 127 9.74 7.60 -0.85
N ARG A 128 10.29 7.87 0.34
CA ARG A 128 11.38 7.06 0.90
C ARG A 128 10.99 5.59 0.93
N LYS A 129 11.82 4.76 0.29
CA LYS A 129 11.64 3.30 0.28
C LYS A 129 11.92 2.76 1.68
N PRO A 130 11.18 1.73 2.13
CA PRO A 130 11.50 1.05 3.37
C PRO A 130 12.92 0.50 3.39
N ASN A 131 13.51 0.46 4.58
CA ASN A 131 14.83 -0.06 4.85
C ASN A 131 14.71 -1.47 5.46
N PHE A 132 15.42 -2.42 4.87
CA PHE A 132 15.40 -3.84 5.25
C PHE A 132 16.69 -4.31 5.92
N SER A 133 17.47 -3.41 6.51
CA SER A 133 18.76 -3.73 7.15
C SER A 133 18.65 -4.73 8.31
N TYR A 134 17.49 -4.85 8.95
CA TYR A 134 17.21 -5.85 9.98
C TYR A 134 16.82 -7.22 9.44
N LEU A 135 16.69 -7.38 8.12
CA LEU A 135 16.48 -8.68 7.50
C LEU A 135 17.82 -9.36 7.22
N SER A 136 17.84 -10.67 7.40
CA SER A 136 18.92 -11.53 6.97
C SER A 136 18.99 -11.61 5.44
N ARG A 137 20.16 -11.98 4.93
CA ARG A 137 20.38 -12.24 3.51
C ARG A 137 19.66 -13.51 3.00
N SER A 138 19.00 -14.26 3.89
CA SER A 138 18.30 -15.50 3.52
C SER A 138 16.88 -15.27 3.01
N LEU A 139 16.35 -14.05 3.19
CA LEU A 139 15.12 -13.58 2.58
C LEU A 139 15.49 -12.71 1.38
N GLU A 140 14.89 -13.02 0.23
CA GLU A 140 14.97 -12.20 -0.98
C GLU A 140 13.69 -11.36 -1.08
N PRO A 141 13.78 -10.02 -0.88
CA PRO A 141 12.62 -9.15 -0.95
C PRO A 141 11.98 -9.20 -2.34
N GLU A 142 10.70 -9.57 -2.41
CA GLU A 142 9.92 -9.56 -3.65
C GLU A 142 9.72 -8.14 -4.18
N SER A 143 9.72 -7.16 -3.28
CA SER A 143 9.75 -5.74 -3.62
C SER A 143 10.30 -4.92 -2.45
N TYR A 144 10.97 -3.82 -2.80
CA TYR A 144 11.57 -2.89 -1.85
C TYR A 144 10.65 -1.70 -1.56
N ASN A 145 9.39 -1.73 -1.99
CA ASN A 145 8.46 -0.62 -1.87
C ASN A 145 7.30 -0.95 -0.91
N PHE A 146 6.63 0.08 -0.39
CA PHE A 146 5.35 -0.08 0.28
C PHE A 146 4.34 -0.75 -0.64
N THR A 147 3.38 -1.49 -0.07
CA THR A 147 2.33 -2.17 -0.86
C THR A 147 1.40 -1.18 -1.55
N ALA A 148 0.76 -1.59 -2.66
CA ALA A 148 -0.21 -0.76 -3.38
C ALA A 148 -1.32 -0.24 -2.45
N ILE A 149 -1.84 -1.09 -1.55
CA ILE A 149 -2.87 -0.72 -0.57
C ILE A 149 -2.40 0.40 0.38
N SER A 150 -1.16 0.33 0.86
CA SER A 150 -0.60 1.39 1.72
C SER A 150 -0.32 2.70 0.99
N ARG A 151 -0.08 2.65 -0.33
CA ARG A 151 0.23 3.81 -1.17
C ARG A 151 -1.02 4.45 -1.79
N GLY A 152 -2.12 3.71 -1.87
CA GLY A 152 -3.36 4.14 -2.50
C GLY A 152 -4.02 5.33 -1.80
N PRO A 153 -4.95 6.05 -2.47
CA PRO A 153 -5.56 7.25 -1.92
C PRO A 153 -6.31 7.01 -0.61
N ALA A 154 -6.11 7.88 0.37
CA ALA A 154 -6.82 7.87 1.65
C ALA A 154 -8.12 8.68 1.58
N ALA A 155 -9.12 8.25 2.36
CA ALA A 155 -10.35 8.99 2.56
C ALA A 155 -10.77 8.99 4.04
N ALA A 156 -11.43 10.05 4.47
CA ALA A 156 -11.99 10.20 5.81
C ALA A 156 -13.20 11.15 5.79
N PHE A 157 -14.02 11.09 6.83
CA PHE A 157 -15.03 12.11 7.09
C PHE A 157 -14.56 13.04 8.21
N ALA A 158 -14.76 14.35 8.03
CA ALA A 158 -14.70 15.34 9.08
C ALA A 158 -16.14 15.73 9.46
N HIS A 159 -16.71 15.01 10.42
CA HIS A 159 -18.09 15.17 10.89
C HIS A 159 -18.23 16.40 11.79
N PHE A 160 -19.05 17.36 11.37
CA PHE A 160 -19.22 18.60 12.11
C PHE A 160 -20.33 18.46 13.16
N LYS A 161 -20.01 18.71 14.43
CA LYS A 161 -21.01 18.76 15.50
C LYS A 161 -20.58 19.70 16.61
N GLU A 162 -21.47 20.62 17.00
CA GLU A 162 -21.25 21.57 18.11
C GLU A 162 -19.93 22.36 18.01
N GLY A 163 -19.56 22.78 16.79
CA GLY A 163 -18.36 23.60 16.57
C GLY A 163 -17.05 22.83 16.38
N VAL A 164 -17.07 21.50 16.51
CA VAL A 164 -15.90 20.63 16.35
C VAL A 164 -16.08 19.69 15.16
N TYR A 165 -15.00 19.45 14.42
CA TYR A 165 -14.94 18.50 13.31
C TYR A 165 -14.23 17.22 13.74
N ALA A 166 -14.97 16.12 13.83
CA ALA A 166 -14.43 14.81 14.23
C ALA A 166 -14.06 13.95 13.01
N PHE A 167 -12.82 13.46 12.98
CA PHE A 167 -12.29 12.59 11.94
C PHE A 167 -12.69 11.13 12.15
N ASP A 168 -13.43 10.58 11.20
CA ASP A 168 -13.77 9.17 11.10
C ASP A 168 -13.19 8.57 9.82
N SER A 169 -12.73 7.31 9.89
CA SER A 169 -12.28 6.59 8.70
C SER A 169 -13.41 6.42 7.69
N ASP A 170 -13.10 6.56 6.41
CA ASP A 170 -14.03 6.24 5.34
C ASP A 170 -14.06 4.72 5.11
N LYS A 171 -15.23 4.12 5.34
CA LYS A 171 -15.45 2.67 5.27
C LYS A 171 -16.05 2.19 3.93
N GLU A 172 -16.06 3.01 2.87
CA GLU A 172 -16.72 2.66 1.60
C GLU A 172 -16.30 1.31 1.03
N TYR A 173 -15.00 0.97 1.17
CA TYR A 173 -14.42 -0.29 0.69
C TYR A 173 -13.92 -1.18 1.83
N ASP A 174 -14.20 -0.82 3.08
CA ASP A 174 -13.80 -1.64 4.21
C ASP A 174 -14.65 -2.91 4.23
N THR A 175 -13.99 -4.06 4.17
CA THR A 175 -14.62 -5.35 4.40
C THR A 175 -14.25 -5.81 5.81
N GLU A 176 -15.25 -5.89 6.68
CA GLU A 176 -15.03 -6.46 8.01
C GLU A 176 -14.66 -7.93 7.87
N ASN A 177 -13.72 -8.37 8.71
CA ASN A 177 -13.13 -9.68 8.59
C ASN A 177 -12.77 -10.28 9.95
N ILE A 178 -12.53 -11.59 9.95
CA ILE A 178 -12.27 -12.39 11.14
C ILE A 178 -11.08 -11.90 11.97
N LEU A 179 -10.09 -11.27 11.34
CA LEU A 179 -8.87 -10.81 12.00
C LEU A 179 -9.15 -9.63 12.94
N SER A 180 -10.12 -8.77 12.61
CA SER A 180 -10.55 -7.69 13.49
C SER A 180 -11.15 -8.22 14.80
N LEU A 181 -11.93 -9.30 14.73
CA LEU A 181 -12.52 -9.95 15.90
C LEU A 181 -11.44 -10.66 16.72
N LEU A 182 -10.60 -11.45 16.06
CA LEU A 182 -9.50 -12.17 16.69
C LEU A 182 -8.50 -11.22 17.37
N GLY A 183 -8.24 -10.05 16.79
CA GLY A 183 -7.40 -9.01 17.40
C GLY A 183 -7.88 -8.64 18.81
N LYS A 184 -9.17 -8.30 18.96
CA LYS A 184 -9.75 -7.93 20.26
C LYS A 184 -9.75 -9.08 21.27
N SER A 185 -10.05 -10.30 20.80
CA SER A 185 -10.00 -11.50 21.65
C SER A 185 -8.58 -11.75 22.16
N MET A 186 -7.58 -11.67 21.29
CA MET A 186 -6.18 -11.84 21.68
C MET A 186 -5.67 -10.71 22.57
N GLU A 187 -6.12 -9.47 22.40
CA GLU A 187 -5.81 -8.37 23.32
C GLU A 187 -6.17 -8.72 24.76
N LYS A 188 -7.37 -9.31 24.98
CA LYS A 188 -7.80 -9.81 26.29
C LYS A 188 -6.99 -11.03 26.73
N LEU A 189 -6.67 -11.97 25.83
CA LEU A 189 -5.82 -13.13 26.14
C LEU A 189 -4.44 -12.71 26.65
N LEU A 190 -3.84 -11.65 26.09
CA LEU A 190 -2.50 -11.21 26.44
C LEU A 190 -2.45 -10.38 27.74
N THR A 191 -3.59 -9.86 28.19
CA THR A 191 -3.69 -8.91 29.33
C THR A 191 -4.45 -9.45 30.54
N LEU A 192 -5.25 -10.50 30.38
CA LEU A 192 -6.00 -11.11 31.48
C LEU A 192 -5.34 -12.41 31.96
N PRO A 193 -5.49 -12.77 33.26
CA PRO A 193 -5.22 -14.12 33.72
C PRO A 193 -6.10 -15.16 33.02
N LYS A 194 -5.65 -16.42 32.98
CA LYS A 194 -6.35 -17.53 32.33
C LYS A 194 -7.80 -17.67 32.80
N GLU A 195 -8.02 -17.64 34.11
CA GLU A 195 -9.32 -17.84 34.74
C GLU A 195 -10.32 -16.75 34.33
N GLU A 196 -9.82 -15.52 34.18
CA GLU A 196 -10.60 -14.35 33.80
C GLU A 196 -10.91 -14.33 32.30
N PHE A 197 -9.92 -14.65 31.45
CA PHE A 197 -10.13 -14.74 30.02
C PHE A 197 -11.14 -15.84 29.64
N GLU A 198 -11.12 -16.99 30.31
CA GLU A 198 -12.08 -18.08 30.06
C GLU A 198 -13.53 -17.71 30.40
N LYS A 199 -13.79 -16.64 31.17
CA LYS A 199 -15.14 -16.11 31.36
C LYS A 199 -15.74 -15.58 30.05
N TYR A 200 -14.92 -15.12 29.11
CA TYR A 200 -15.39 -14.62 27.79
C TYR A 200 -15.81 -15.73 26.82
N ARG A 201 -15.67 -17.00 27.19
CA ARG A 201 -16.23 -18.11 26.42
C ARG A 201 -17.76 -18.05 26.45
N ARG A 202 -18.45 -18.30 25.33
CA ARG A 202 -19.93 -18.30 25.24
C ARG A 202 -20.61 -19.15 26.33
N SER A 203 -20.02 -20.29 26.69
CA SER A 203 -20.55 -21.16 27.75
C SER A 203 -20.43 -20.59 29.17
N ARG A 204 -19.60 -19.57 29.38
CA ARG A 204 -19.27 -18.98 30.69
C ARG A 204 -19.50 -17.47 30.76
N SER A 205 -19.84 -16.81 29.67
CA SER A 205 -19.97 -15.36 29.61
C SER A 205 -21.07 -14.78 30.50
N HIS A 206 -22.01 -15.62 30.95
CA HIS A 206 -22.96 -15.30 32.02
C HIS A 206 -22.29 -14.99 33.38
N GLN A 207 -21.01 -15.34 33.56
CA GLN A 207 -20.23 -15.09 34.76
C GLN A 207 -19.55 -13.71 34.75
N LEU A 208 -19.51 -13.04 33.59
CA LEU A 208 -19.01 -11.67 33.49
C LEU A 208 -20.02 -10.70 34.10
N THR A 209 -19.54 -9.84 34.98
CA THR A 209 -20.31 -8.74 35.56
C THR A 209 -20.62 -7.67 34.51
N GLU A 210 -21.65 -6.85 34.76
CA GLU A 210 -21.94 -5.71 33.89
C GLU A 210 -20.79 -4.69 33.86
N GLU A 211 -20.06 -4.56 34.96
CA GLU A 211 -18.88 -3.70 35.08
C GLU A 211 -17.74 -4.19 34.19
N GLU A 212 -17.46 -5.50 34.16
CA GLU A 212 -16.44 -6.10 33.27
C GLU A 212 -16.82 -5.98 31.78
N ARG A 213 -18.12 -6.09 31.46
CA ARG A 213 -18.63 -5.94 30.07
C ARG A 213 -18.58 -4.49 29.60
N ASN A 214 -18.79 -3.54 30.50
CA ASN A 214 -18.86 -2.10 30.18
C ASN A 214 -17.63 -1.32 30.64
N ALA A 215 -16.55 -2.00 31.04
CA ALA A 215 -15.32 -1.36 31.51
C ALA A 215 -14.83 -0.34 30.49
N GLU A 216 -14.51 0.86 30.96
CA GLU A 216 -14.03 1.92 30.09
C GLU A 216 -12.60 1.65 29.61
N ASP A 217 -12.36 1.86 28.33
CA ASP A 217 -11.02 1.80 27.76
C ASP A 217 -10.21 3.01 28.22
N ALA A 218 -8.94 2.80 28.53
CA ALA A 218 -8.02 3.87 28.87
C ALA A 218 -7.57 4.61 27.60
N PHE A 219 -7.57 5.95 27.67
CA PHE A 219 -7.18 6.80 26.55
C PHE A 219 -6.13 7.84 26.97
N HIS A 220 -5.25 8.17 26.02
CA HIS A 220 -4.46 9.41 26.06
C HIS A 220 -5.02 10.43 25.08
N TYR A 221 -5.03 11.68 25.52
CA TYR A 221 -5.35 12.84 24.70
C TYR A 221 -4.12 13.72 24.53
N THR A 222 -3.90 14.17 23.30
CA THR A 222 -2.73 14.95 22.92
C THR A 222 -3.13 16.01 21.91
N THR A 223 -2.66 17.24 22.08
CA THR A 223 -2.93 18.35 21.15
C THR A 223 -1.72 18.73 20.31
N LEU A 224 -1.95 19.13 19.05
CA LEU A 224 -0.98 19.81 18.20
C LEU A 224 -1.74 20.72 17.21
N GLY A 225 -1.41 22.01 17.19
CA GLY A 225 -2.20 22.99 16.43
C GLY A 225 -3.63 23.05 16.96
N ASP A 226 -4.60 23.00 16.05
CA ASP A 226 -6.03 22.97 16.36
C ASP A 226 -6.60 21.54 16.47
N PHE A 227 -5.73 20.52 16.51
CA PHE A 227 -6.11 19.11 16.64
C PHE A 227 -6.07 18.61 18.09
N MET A 228 -7.14 17.93 18.51
CA MET A 228 -7.19 17.02 19.64
C MET A 228 -7.13 15.56 19.16
N MET A 229 -6.10 14.82 19.54
CA MET A 229 -5.89 13.44 19.13
C MET A 229 -6.10 12.48 20.30
N ARG A 230 -6.95 11.46 20.12
CA ARG A 230 -7.21 10.38 21.07
C ARG A 230 -6.47 9.11 20.67
N SER A 231 -5.79 8.49 21.63
CA SER A 231 -5.14 7.19 21.45
C SER A 231 -5.59 6.22 22.53
N GLN A 232 -6.10 5.05 22.14
CA GLN A 232 -6.40 3.96 23.08
C GLN A 232 -5.09 3.40 23.64
N LEU A 233 -5.08 2.99 24.91
CA LEU A 233 -3.91 2.42 25.58
C LEU A 233 -4.16 0.94 25.85
N ASP A 234 -3.43 0.10 25.14
CA ASP A 234 -3.62 -1.35 25.19
C ASP A 234 -2.84 -1.99 26.35
N ALA A 235 -1.62 -1.50 26.65
CA ALA A 235 -0.79 -2.03 27.73
C ALA A 235 0.23 -1.04 28.31
N TYR A 236 0.67 -1.31 29.53
CA TYR A 236 1.63 -0.49 30.27
C TYR A 236 2.70 -1.32 31.00
N ASP A 237 3.96 -0.89 30.91
CA ASP A 237 5.05 -1.36 31.76
C ASP A 237 5.99 -0.19 32.16
N PRO A 238 6.16 0.09 33.48
CA PRO A 238 6.97 1.22 33.96
C PRO A 238 8.46 1.11 33.65
N ARG A 239 8.96 -0.08 33.25
CA ARG A 239 10.37 -0.29 32.93
C ARG A 239 10.70 0.14 31.50
N LEU A 240 9.70 0.31 30.64
CA LEU A 240 9.89 0.83 29.29
C LEU A 240 10.15 2.36 29.32
N PRO A 241 10.91 2.89 28.36
CA PRO A 241 11.14 4.33 28.24
C PRO A 241 9.86 5.17 28.11
N GLY A 242 10.01 6.48 28.33
CA GLY A 242 8.94 7.44 28.10
C GLY A 242 7.76 7.28 29.06
N SER A 243 6.57 7.04 28.51
CA SER A 243 5.34 6.86 29.31
C SER A 243 5.16 5.44 29.84
N GLY A 244 6.01 4.48 29.42
CA GLY A 244 5.82 3.06 29.68
C GLY A 244 4.66 2.42 28.90
N MET A 245 3.89 3.19 28.13
CA MET A 245 2.76 2.69 27.35
C MET A 245 3.24 2.04 26.06
N PHE A 246 2.58 0.96 25.66
CA PHE A 246 2.79 0.31 24.37
C PHE A 246 1.49 -0.31 23.88
N ASP A 247 1.47 -0.58 22.58
CA ASP A 247 0.28 -1.00 21.86
C ASP A 247 0.34 -2.50 21.56
N LEU A 248 -0.80 -3.19 21.60
CA LEU A 248 -0.88 -4.64 21.37
C LEU A 248 -1.38 -4.90 19.95
N LYS A 249 -0.65 -5.71 19.21
CA LYS A 249 -0.97 -6.07 17.83
C LYS A 249 -0.81 -7.55 17.60
N THR A 250 -1.58 -8.04 16.65
CA THR A 250 -1.51 -9.43 16.21
C THR A 250 -1.18 -9.48 14.73
N ARG A 251 -0.43 -10.49 14.33
CA ARG A 251 0.01 -10.69 12.96
C ARG A 251 -0.37 -12.09 12.50
N ALA A 252 -1.42 -12.15 11.69
CA ALA A 252 -1.76 -13.36 10.97
C ALA A 252 -0.69 -13.68 9.91
N VAL A 253 -0.37 -14.96 9.74
CA VAL A 253 0.56 -15.44 8.71
C VAL A 253 0.10 -15.03 7.31
N VAL A 254 1.06 -14.89 6.39
CA VAL A 254 0.82 -14.50 5.00
C VAL A 254 -0.27 -15.34 4.32
N ALA A 255 -0.34 -16.64 4.60
CA ALA A 255 -1.36 -17.53 4.04
C ALA A 255 -2.79 -17.15 4.43
N VAL A 256 -3.00 -16.60 5.63
CA VAL A 256 -4.30 -16.10 6.09
C VAL A 256 -4.56 -14.69 5.54
N ARG A 257 -3.54 -13.83 5.50
CA ARG A 257 -3.71 -12.43 5.06
C ARG A 257 -4.04 -12.29 3.57
N MET A 258 -3.61 -13.24 2.76
CA MET A 258 -3.84 -13.22 1.31
C MET A 258 -5.20 -13.78 0.90
N ASP A 259 -5.87 -14.56 1.76
CA ASP A 259 -7.26 -15.01 1.58
C ASP A 259 -8.00 -14.92 2.93
N VAL A 260 -8.34 -13.71 3.35
CA VAL A 260 -8.98 -13.50 4.67
C VAL A 260 -10.41 -14.05 4.71
N ARG A 261 -11.11 -14.11 3.57
CA ARG A 261 -12.46 -14.69 3.48
C ARG A 261 -12.41 -16.21 3.61
N GLY A 262 -11.44 -16.85 2.96
CA GLY A 262 -11.14 -18.27 3.07
C GLY A 262 -10.03 -18.56 4.09
N TYR A 263 -9.98 -17.82 5.21
CA TYR A 263 -8.86 -17.88 6.16
C TYR A 263 -8.54 -19.28 6.67
N GLU A 264 -9.53 -20.18 6.72
CA GLU A 264 -9.38 -21.58 7.13
C GLU A 264 -8.36 -22.32 6.26
N LYS A 265 -8.26 -22.01 4.96
CA LYS A 265 -7.24 -22.58 4.06
C LYS A 265 -5.81 -22.16 4.41
N GLY A 266 -5.69 -20.99 5.04
CA GLY A 266 -4.42 -20.44 5.52
C GLY A 266 -4.04 -20.91 6.92
N ALA A 267 -5.00 -21.46 7.68
CA ALA A 267 -4.80 -21.85 9.07
C ALA A 267 -3.81 -23.01 9.24
N GLY A 268 -3.60 -23.81 8.19
CA GLY A 268 -2.58 -24.86 8.17
C GLY A 268 -1.13 -24.36 8.17
N TYR A 269 -0.90 -23.10 7.79
CA TYR A 269 0.46 -22.55 7.65
C TYR A 269 1.12 -22.39 9.02
N GLU A 270 2.34 -22.92 9.17
CA GLU A 270 3.09 -22.94 10.44
C GLU A 270 4.38 -22.11 10.32
N ILE A 271 4.68 -21.28 11.33
CA ILE A 271 6.00 -20.65 11.46
C ILE A 271 6.93 -21.58 12.24
N GLN A 272 7.97 -22.08 11.57
CA GLN A 272 8.92 -23.03 12.14
C GLN A 272 10.30 -22.39 12.39
N LYS A 273 10.62 -21.29 11.70
CA LYS A 273 11.97 -20.71 11.69
C LYS A 273 11.96 -19.25 12.10
N ARG A 274 13.10 -18.78 12.63
CA ARG A 274 13.33 -17.36 12.84
C ARG A 274 13.56 -16.62 11.52
N PHE A 275 14.40 -17.18 10.64
CA PHE A 275 14.84 -16.57 9.38
C PHE A 275 14.43 -17.42 8.17
N GLY A 276 14.21 -16.77 7.02
CA GLY A 276 13.92 -17.38 5.72
C GLY A 276 12.72 -16.76 4.99
N GLN A 277 12.56 -17.08 3.70
CA GLN A 277 11.48 -16.56 2.84
C GLN A 277 10.06 -17.00 3.26
N TRP A 278 9.94 -18.19 3.86
CA TRP A 278 8.67 -18.86 4.17
C TRP A 278 8.76 -19.59 5.50
N GLU A 279 7.60 -19.87 6.10
CA GLU A 279 7.43 -20.57 7.38
C GLU A 279 8.31 -19.92 8.47
N SER A 280 8.45 -18.58 8.42
CA SER A 280 9.40 -17.83 9.24
C SER A 280 8.81 -16.54 9.83
N PHE A 281 9.33 -16.12 10.98
CA PHE A 281 9.01 -14.80 11.56
C PHE A 281 9.56 -13.66 10.70
N GLU A 282 10.73 -13.85 10.09
CA GLU A 282 11.35 -12.86 9.21
C GLU A 282 10.47 -12.53 8.00
N ARG A 283 9.75 -13.50 7.43
CA ARG A 283 8.78 -13.26 6.37
C ARG A 283 7.65 -12.33 6.83
N GLU A 284 7.11 -12.59 8.02
CA GLU A 284 6.03 -11.76 8.55
C GLU A 284 6.52 -10.35 8.89
N TYR A 285 7.73 -10.23 9.44
CA TYR A 285 8.38 -8.96 9.75
C TYR A 285 8.68 -8.14 8.47
N TYR A 286 9.20 -8.78 7.42
CA TYR A 286 9.38 -8.18 6.09
C TYR A 286 8.08 -7.57 5.56
N ASP A 287 6.99 -8.36 5.58
CA ASP A 287 5.70 -7.87 5.11
C ASP A 287 5.18 -6.75 6.03
N MET A 288 5.46 -6.79 7.34
CA MET A 288 5.03 -5.73 8.27
C MET A 288 5.70 -4.38 7.94
N ILE A 289 7.00 -4.37 7.64
CA ILE A 289 7.73 -3.17 7.20
C ILE A 289 7.01 -2.50 6.03
N ARG A 290 6.59 -3.30 5.03
CA ARG A 290 5.97 -2.81 3.79
C ARG A 290 4.50 -2.41 3.91
N THR A 291 3.82 -2.81 4.99
CA THR A 291 2.36 -2.71 5.09
C THR A 291 1.88 -1.85 6.26
N VAL A 292 2.39 -2.11 7.47
CA VAL A 292 1.79 -1.61 8.71
C VAL A 292 2.73 -0.78 9.57
N PHE A 293 4.04 -0.88 9.38
CA PHE A 293 5.01 -0.12 10.19
C PHE A 293 4.76 1.39 10.16
N LEU A 294 4.51 1.97 8.97
CA LEU A 294 4.20 3.40 8.90
C LEU A 294 2.97 3.74 9.74
N LYS A 295 1.92 2.92 9.66
CA LYS A 295 0.71 3.10 10.47
C LYS A 295 1.01 3.01 11.96
N TYR A 296 1.70 1.96 12.39
CA TYR A 296 2.06 1.75 13.80
C TYR A 296 2.94 2.87 14.34
N SER A 297 3.92 3.34 13.56
CA SER A 297 4.79 4.46 13.96
C SER A 297 4.00 5.74 14.23
N LEU A 298 2.97 6.03 13.41
CA LEU A 298 2.09 7.18 13.58
C LEU A 298 1.20 7.01 14.82
N GLN A 299 0.64 5.82 15.04
CA GLN A 299 -0.17 5.52 16.22
C GLN A 299 0.62 5.65 17.52
N VAL A 300 1.83 5.07 17.57
CA VAL A 300 2.73 5.14 18.73
C VAL A 300 3.13 6.59 19.03
N ARG A 301 3.40 7.41 18.00
CA ARG A 301 3.70 8.85 18.17
C ARG A 301 2.52 9.64 18.70
N MET A 302 1.32 9.44 18.14
CA MET A 302 0.09 10.07 18.61
C MET A 302 -0.24 9.68 20.07
N GLY A 303 -0.04 8.40 20.41
CA GLY A 303 -0.31 7.84 21.73
C GLY A 303 0.77 8.08 22.77
N ARG A 304 1.92 8.63 22.36
CA ARG A 304 3.11 8.81 23.21
C ARG A 304 3.57 7.49 23.82
N MET A 305 3.51 6.43 23.02
CA MET A 305 3.92 5.06 23.38
C MET A 305 5.38 4.82 23.03
N ASP A 306 5.97 3.76 23.57
CA ASP A 306 7.36 3.36 23.32
C ASP A 306 7.50 2.45 22.08
N GLY A 307 6.50 1.61 21.83
CA GLY A 307 6.55 0.60 20.78
C GLY A 307 5.28 -0.23 20.69
N ILE A 308 5.37 -1.35 19.98
CA ILE A 308 4.28 -2.31 19.79
C ILE A 308 4.72 -3.72 20.19
N PHE A 309 3.82 -4.46 20.83
CA PHE A 309 3.98 -5.89 21.09
C PHE A 309 3.19 -6.67 20.03
N VAL A 310 3.82 -7.63 19.37
CA VAL A 310 3.24 -8.39 18.26
C VAL A 310 3.15 -9.87 18.62
N ALA A 311 1.94 -10.45 18.52
CA ALA A 311 1.71 -11.89 18.56
C ALA A 311 1.50 -12.46 17.15
N TYR A 312 2.35 -13.41 16.73
CA TYR A 312 2.25 -14.05 15.41
C TYR A 312 1.38 -15.30 15.46
N HIS A 313 0.43 -15.44 14.55
CA HIS A 313 -0.55 -16.53 14.58
C HIS A 313 -1.07 -16.98 13.22
N ASN A 314 -1.70 -18.14 13.16
CA ASN A 314 -2.43 -18.65 11.99
C ASN A 314 -3.95 -18.73 12.22
N THR A 315 -4.48 -17.95 13.17
CA THR A 315 -5.86 -17.96 13.69
C THR A 315 -6.23 -19.12 14.62
N GLN A 316 -5.48 -20.22 14.61
CA GLN A 316 -5.68 -21.35 15.53
C GLN A 316 -4.62 -21.40 16.63
N ARG A 317 -3.38 -21.01 16.31
CA ARG A 317 -2.22 -21.12 17.19
C ARG A 317 -1.39 -19.84 17.18
N ILE A 318 -0.76 -19.56 18.32
CA ILE A 318 0.27 -18.51 18.44
C ILE A 318 1.64 -19.17 18.29
N PHE A 319 2.46 -18.63 17.40
CA PHE A 319 3.82 -19.12 17.13
C PHE A 319 4.87 -18.46 18.00
N GLY A 320 4.65 -17.23 18.41
CA GLY A 320 5.62 -16.46 19.15
C GLY A 320 5.28 -14.98 19.23
N PHE A 321 6.15 -14.25 19.91
CA PHE A 321 5.97 -12.85 20.25
C PHE A 321 7.22 -12.04 19.91
N GLN A 322 7.03 -10.77 19.55
CA GLN A 322 8.12 -9.81 19.34
C GLN A 322 7.69 -8.44 19.87
N TYR A 323 8.59 -7.75 20.56
CA TYR A 323 8.44 -6.33 20.84
C TYR A 323 9.21 -5.54 19.78
N ILE A 324 8.56 -4.54 19.18
CA ILE A 324 9.13 -3.68 18.15
C ILE A 324 9.02 -2.24 18.66
N SER A 325 10.14 -1.67 19.06
CA SER A 325 10.22 -0.30 19.56
C SER A 325 10.08 0.73 18.43
N LEU A 326 9.77 1.98 18.80
CA LEU A 326 9.61 3.05 17.81
C LEU A 326 10.90 3.35 17.04
N ASP A 327 12.06 3.22 17.67
CA ASP A 327 13.36 3.40 17.01
C ASP A 327 13.69 2.25 16.03
N GLU A 328 13.22 1.02 16.28
CA GLU A 328 13.29 -0.10 15.34
C GLU A 328 12.40 0.16 14.11
N MET A 329 11.18 0.66 14.33
CA MET A 329 10.31 1.11 13.23
C MET A 329 10.92 2.28 12.45
N ASP A 330 11.56 3.23 13.14
CA ASP A 330 12.19 4.38 12.49
C ASP A 330 13.40 3.99 11.64
N MET A 331 14.16 2.98 12.06
CA MET A 331 15.21 2.43 11.21
C MET A 331 14.62 1.90 9.90
N ALA A 332 13.50 1.18 9.98
CA ALA A 332 12.83 0.62 8.80
C ALA A 332 12.14 1.68 7.92
N LEU A 333 11.65 2.79 8.48
CA LEU A 333 10.88 3.81 7.74
C LEU A 333 11.69 5.03 7.34
N HIS A 334 12.59 5.48 8.21
CA HIS A 334 13.38 6.71 8.06
C HIS A 334 14.87 6.44 7.81
N GLY A 335 15.32 5.19 7.95
CA GLY A 335 16.73 4.81 7.75
C GLY A 335 17.66 5.21 8.89
N THR A 336 17.10 5.60 10.05
CA THR A 336 17.85 5.95 11.25
C THR A 336 17.04 5.53 12.49
N ASN A 337 17.73 5.14 13.56
CA ASN A 337 17.09 4.89 14.86
C ASN A 337 16.97 6.18 15.70
N ASP A 338 17.39 7.32 15.15
CA ASP A 338 17.15 8.62 15.73
C ASP A 338 15.72 9.08 15.45
N ARG A 339 14.93 9.14 16.52
CA ARG A 339 13.51 9.51 16.48
C ARG A 339 13.25 10.92 16.00
N ARG A 340 14.26 11.82 15.96
CA ARG A 340 14.08 13.22 15.54
C ARG A 340 13.46 13.32 14.14
N VAL A 341 13.88 12.50 13.18
CA VAL A 341 13.35 12.57 11.80
C VAL A 341 11.86 12.21 11.79
N GLY A 342 11.50 11.04 12.31
CA GLY A 342 10.11 10.58 12.33
C GLY A 342 9.19 11.44 13.19
N ASP A 343 9.67 11.92 14.35
CA ASP A 343 8.90 12.79 15.25
C ASP A 343 8.63 14.16 14.61
N GLN A 344 9.60 14.73 13.90
CA GLN A 344 9.43 15.98 13.17
C GLN A 344 8.54 15.81 11.93
N GLU A 345 8.71 14.71 11.17
CA GLU A 345 7.85 14.36 10.02
C GLU A 345 6.38 14.26 10.46
N PHE A 346 6.12 13.59 11.59
CA PHE A 346 4.79 13.49 12.17
C PHE A 346 4.19 14.86 12.53
N LYS A 347 4.95 15.71 13.23
CA LYS A 347 4.49 17.06 13.61
C LYS A 347 4.17 17.94 12.41
N ILE A 348 5.02 17.92 11.38
CA ILE A 348 4.79 18.66 10.14
C ILE A 348 3.54 18.11 9.42
N SER A 349 3.38 16.78 9.35
CA SER A 349 2.22 16.14 8.74
C SER A 349 0.90 16.61 9.35
N VAL A 350 0.81 16.66 10.68
CA VAL A 350 -0.39 17.17 11.38
C VAL A 350 -0.59 18.67 11.11
N THR A 351 0.49 19.45 11.03
CA THR A 351 0.43 20.90 10.75
C THR A 351 -0.06 21.19 9.33
N LEU A 352 0.42 20.44 8.33
CA LEU A 352 -0.05 20.56 6.94
C LEU A 352 -1.53 20.16 6.82
N LEU A 353 -1.94 19.10 7.51
CA LEU A 353 -3.35 18.73 7.58
C LEU A 353 -4.19 19.84 8.22
N ASN A 354 -3.70 20.50 9.27
CA ASN A 354 -4.38 21.64 9.91
C ASN A 354 -4.62 22.79 8.93
N GLU A 355 -3.60 23.19 8.18
CA GLU A 355 -3.73 24.28 7.18
C GLU A 355 -4.75 23.92 6.09
N LEU A 356 -4.73 22.69 5.59
CA LEU A 356 -5.68 22.23 4.57
C LEU A 356 -7.11 22.19 5.11
N MET A 357 -7.28 21.74 6.35
CA MET A 357 -8.58 21.73 7.03
C MET A 357 -9.09 23.13 7.33
N ASP A 358 -8.24 24.08 7.72
CA ASP A 358 -8.64 25.47 7.93
C ASP A 358 -9.19 26.08 6.64
N ARG A 359 -8.55 25.81 5.50
CA ARG A 359 -9.05 26.25 4.19
C ARG A 359 -10.38 25.58 3.83
N ALA A 360 -10.48 24.26 4.02
CA ALA A 360 -11.70 23.51 3.72
C ALA A 360 -12.90 23.95 4.58
N THR A 361 -12.69 24.11 5.88
CA THR A 361 -13.74 24.54 6.81
C THR A 361 -14.08 26.02 6.69
N LYS A 362 -13.15 26.86 6.24
CA LYS A 362 -13.44 28.25 5.84
C LYS A 362 -14.30 28.30 4.57
N ARG A 363 -14.05 27.41 3.60
CA ARG A 363 -14.83 27.30 2.36
C ARG A 363 -16.23 26.74 2.61
N PHE A 364 -16.34 25.76 3.50
CA PHE A 364 -17.59 25.07 3.82
C PHE A 364 -17.87 25.09 5.34
N PRO A 365 -18.19 26.25 5.91
CA PRO A 365 -18.34 26.41 7.35
C PRO A 365 -19.54 25.63 7.89
N GLY A 366 -19.35 24.92 9.00
CA GLY A 366 -20.40 24.23 9.74
C GLY A 366 -21.03 23.03 9.02
N ARG A 367 -20.36 22.46 8.01
CA ARG A 367 -20.84 21.30 7.23
C ARG A 367 -19.92 20.11 7.42
N THR A 368 -20.47 18.91 7.50
CA THR A 368 -19.70 17.67 7.44
C THR A 368 -19.00 17.54 6.08
N LEU A 369 -17.72 17.20 6.10
CA LEU A 369 -16.89 17.10 4.89
C LEU A 369 -16.43 15.66 4.68
N ARG A 370 -16.45 15.20 3.43
CA ARG A 370 -15.74 14.00 3.01
C ARG A 370 -14.42 14.42 2.35
N LEU A 371 -13.34 13.85 2.86
CA LEU A 371 -11.98 14.19 2.50
C LEU A 371 -11.36 13.08 1.67
N HIS A 372 -10.61 13.44 0.65
CA HIS A 372 -9.75 12.52 -0.09
C HIS A 372 -8.35 13.11 -0.23
N VAL A 373 -7.33 12.32 0.08
CA VAL A 373 -5.94 12.75 0.09
C VAL A 373 -5.11 11.74 -0.67
N GLU A 374 -4.24 12.23 -1.56
CA GLU A 374 -3.33 11.40 -2.32
C GLU A 374 -2.03 12.16 -2.57
N THR A 375 -0.91 11.56 -2.20
CA THR A 375 0.40 12.04 -2.66
C THR A 375 0.75 11.31 -3.93
N ARG A 376 1.31 12.01 -4.92
CA ARG A 376 1.76 11.40 -6.17
C ARG A 376 3.29 11.28 -6.21
N PRO A 377 3.83 10.19 -6.78
CA PRO A 377 5.27 10.00 -6.97
C PRO A 377 5.76 10.68 -8.27
N THR A 378 5.46 11.97 -8.44
CA THR A 378 5.98 12.79 -9.54
C THR A 378 7.45 13.15 -9.31
N LYS A 379 8.14 13.70 -10.33
CA LYS A 379 9.55 14.17 -10.23
C LYS A 379 9.77 15.04 -8.99
N VAL A 380 8.84 15.95 -8.73
CA VAL A 380 8.69 16.65 -7.45
C VAL A 380 7.38 16.19 -6.82
N PRO A 381 7.41 15.42 -5.72
CA PRO A 381 6.21 14.93 -5.08
C PRO A 381 5.26 16.05 -4.66
N LEU A 382 3.97 15.82 -4.87
CA LEU A 382 2.90 16.72 -4.44
C LEU A 382 1.74 15.95 -3.83
N THR A 383 0.99 16.60 -2.95
CA THR A 383 -0.19 16.01 -2.31
C THR A 383 -1.46 16.72 -2.76
N TYR A 384 -2.36 15.98 -3.39
CA TYR A 384 -3.73 16.42 -3.64
C TYR A 384 -4.60 16.25 -2.39
N PHE A 385 -5.44 17.25 -2.14
CA PHE A 385 -6.43 17.27 -1.07
C PHE A 385 -7.77 17.73 -1.64
N PHE A 386 -8.80 16.92 -1.46
CA PHE A 386 -10.16 17.22 -1.86
C PHE A 386 -11.09 17.23 -0.66
N ALA A 387 -11.99 18.20 -0.60
CA ALA A 387 -13.07 18.26 0.38
C ALA A 387 -14.41 18.50 -0.34
N GLU A 388 -15.34 17.58 -0.17
CA GLU A 388 -16.73 17.73 -0.61
C GLU A 388 -17.66 17.78 0.61
N PRO A 389 -18.59 18.74 0.70
CA PRO A 389 -19.62 18.70 1.73
C PRO A 389 -20.58 17.53 1.51
N VAL A 390 -20.92 16.83 2.58
CA VAL A 390 -21.87 15.71 2.58
C VAL A 390 -22.90 15.86 3.68
N THR A 391 -24.06 15.24 3.53
CA THR A 391 -25.06 15.16 4.60
C THR A 391 -24.73 14.03 5.58
N ASP A 392 -25.26 14.11 6.80
CA ASP A 392 -25.09 13.04 7.80
C ASP A 392 -25.73 11.71 7.33
N GLU A 393 -26.80 11.78 6.54
CA GLU A 393 -27.42 10.61 5.89
C GLU A 393 -26.46 9.95 4.87
N GLU A 394 -25.77 10.75 4.04
CA GLU A 394 -24.79 10.25 3.09
C GLU A 394 -23.59 9.62 3.79
N MET A 395 -23.06 10.29 4.82
CA MET A 395 -21.99 9.75 5.67
C MET A 395 -22.40 8.43 6.30
N THR A 396 -23.60 8.36 6.90
CA THR A 396 -24.11 7.14 7.54
C THR A 396 -24.24 6.02 6.50
N LYS A 397 -24.81 6.30 5.33
CA LYS A 397 -24.94 5.31 4.25
C LYS A 397 -23.58 4.76 3.81
N THR A 398 -22.57 5.60 3.66
CA THR A 398 -21.20 5.15 3.34
C THR A 398 -20.57 4.34 4.47
N GLN A 399 -20.76 4.76 5.73
CA GLN A 399 -20.23 4.03 6.89
C GLN A 399 -20.93 2.68 7.13
N GLU A 400 -22.17 2.52 6.67
CA GLU A 400 -22.97 1.30 6.84
C GLU A 400 -22.89 0.35 5.65
N ALA A 401 -22.42 0.81 4.49
CA ALA A 401 -22.24 -0.01 3.30
C ALA A 401 -21.39 -1.28 3.54
N GLY A 402 -20.45 -1.25 4.50
CA GLY A 402 -19.63 -2.40 4.89
C GLY A 402 -20.21 -3.26 6.02
N LYS A 403 -21.18 -2.76 6.83
CA LYS A 403 -21.66 -3.46 8.03
C LYS A 403 -22.48 -4.71 7.75
N SER A 404 -23.17 -4.80 6.60
CA SER A 404 -24.00 -5.97 6.26
C SER A 404 -23.19 -7.27 6.24
N THR A 405 -21.89 -7.19 5.95
CA THR A 405 -20.99 -8.35 5.90
C THR A 405 -20.69 -8.96 7.28
N VAL A 406 -20.81 -8.20 8.37
CA VAL A 406 -20.54 -8.67 9.75
C VAL A 406 -21.66 -9.58 10.22
N GLU A 407 -22.90 -9.11 10.11
CA GLU A 407 -24.06 -9.90 10.49
C GLU A 407 -24.19 -11.13 9.60
N GLU A 408 -23.79 -11.04 8.33
CA GLU A 408 -23.70 -12.19 7.43
C GLU A 408 -22.59 -13.17 7.82
N LEU A 409 -21.41 -12.68 8.23
CA LEU A 409 -20.32 -13.51 8.73
C LEU A 409 -20.68 -14.21 10.04
N GLU A 410 -21.26 -13.49 10.99
CA GLU A 410 -21.78 -14.03 12.25
C GLU A 410 -22.91 -15.02 12.01
N ARG A 411 -23.86 -14.70 11.11
CA ARG A 411 -24.93 -15.64 10.72
C ARG A 411 -24.38 -16.85 9.98
N ALA A 412 -23.36 -16.71 9.13
CA ALA A 412 -22.73 -17.85 8.44
C ALA A 412 -21.99 -18.75 9.43
N ILE A 413 -21.28 -18.16 10.39
CA ILE A 413 -20.64 -18.88 11.49
C ILE A 413 -21.69 -19.65 12.30
N ASN A 414 -22.78 -18.99 12.69
CA ASN A 414 -23.87 -19.60 13.46
C ASN A 414 -24.70 -20.62 12.63
N LYS A 415 -24.77 -20.48 11.29
CA LYS A 415 -25.50 -21.41 10.41
C LYS A 415 -24.70 -22.69 10.16
N ALA A 416 -23.38 -22.60 10.04
CA ALA A 416 -22.51 -23.78 10.01
C ALA A 416 -22.66 -24.65 11.29
N GLU A 417 -23.08 -24.08 12.42
CA GLU A 417 -23.40 -24.82 13.65
C GLU A 417 -24.67 -25.67 13.53
N ALA A 418 -25.63 -25.29 12.68
CA ALA A 418 -26.88 -26.04 12.51
C ALA A 418 -26.70 -27.28 11.62
N GLU A 419 -25.64 -27.31 10.80
CA GLU A 419 -25.35 -28.40 9.86
C GLU A 419 -24.31 -29.41 10.41
N GLU A 420 -23.59 -29.10 11.51
CA GLU A 420 -22.63 -29.99 12.20
C GLU A 420 -23.20 -30.61 13.51
N GLY A 421 -24.43 -31.12 13.48
CA GLY A 421 -25.00 -32.05 14.49
C GLY A 421 -24.77 -33.52 14.11
N PRO A 422 -24.82 -34.49 15.06
CA PRO A 422 -24.05 -35.73 14.97
C PRO A 422 -24.49 -36.66 13.83
N GLU A 423 -23.49 -37.28 13.19
CA GLU A 423 -23.62 -38.30 12.16
C GLU A 423 -24.61 -39.40 12.56
N GLU A 424 -25.73 -39.51 11.81
CA GLU A 424 -26.44 -40.76 11.65
C GLU A 424 -26.06 -41.38 10.29
N THR A 425 -25.43 -42.55 10.39
CA THR A 425 -25.09 -43.48 9.33
C THR A 425 -26.31 -43.85 8.47
N VAL A 426 -26.23 -43.68 7.15
CA VAL A 426 -27.00 -44.51 6.19
C VAL A 426 -26.15 -44.85 4.98
N GLU A 427 -25.95 -46.14 4.76
CA GLU A 427 -25.28 -46.76 3.62
C GLU A 427 -26.05 -46.57 2.29
N THR A 428 -25.27 -46.27 1.24
CA THR A 428 -25.41 -46.59 -0.19
C THR A 428 -26.75 -46.99 -0.81
N ALA A 429 -27.11 -46.29 -1.90
CA ALA A 429 -27.65 -46.93 -3.10
C ALA A 429 -27.12 -46.23 -4.37
N LYS A 430 -26.55 -47.04 -5.27
CA LYS A 430 -26.03 -46.69 -6.60
C LYS A 430 -27.16 -46.36 -7.57
N THR A 431 -26.94 -45.40 -8.47
CA THR A 431 -27.54 -45.46 -9.81
C THR A 431 -26.60 -44.89 -10.85
N GLU A 432 -26.62 -45.54 -12.01
CA GLU A 432 -25.60 -45.62 -13.05
C GLU A 432 -25.55 -44.42 -13.99
N SER A 433 -24.34 -44.16 -14.48
CA SER A 433 -24.01 -43.39 -15.67
C SER A 433 -24.26 -44.18 -16.94
N GLN A 434 -24.83 -43.56 -17.99
CA GLN A 434 -24.46 -43.79 -19.39
C GLN A 434 -25.00 -42.68 -20.34
N PRO A 435 -24.40 -42.51 -21.55
CA PRO A 435 -24.23 -41.24 -22.26
C PRO A 435 -25.07 -41.12 -23.55
N SER A 436 -25.16 -39.91 -24.12
CA SER A 436 -25.45 -39.62 -25.55
C SER A 436 -25.55 -38.09 -25.70
N ASN A 437 -25.30 -37.41 -26.82
CA ASN A 437 -24.71 -37.71 -28.12
C ASN A 437 -24.30 -36.34 -28.70
N GLU A 438 -23.31 -36.33 -29.58
CA GLU A 438 -23.05 -35.20 -30.48
C GLU A 438 -24.27 -34.95 -31.39
N GLU A 439 -24.68 -33.69 -31.53
CA GLU A 439 -25.37 -33.23 -32.75
C GLU A 439 -24.81 -31.86 -33.17
N THR A 440 -24.08 -31.90 -34.28
CA THR A 440 -23.69 -30.77 -35.12
C THR A 440 -24.93 -30.13 -35.74
N LYS A 441 -25.14 -28.81 -35.59
CA LYS A 441 -26.04 -28.04 -36.47
C LYS A 441 -25.56 -26.59 -36.68
N GLN A 442 -24.89 -26.45 -37.82
CA GLN A 442 -24.97 -25.37 -38.82
C GLN A 442 -25.12 -23.91 -38.35
N LEU A 443 -24.07 -23.14 -38.63
CA LEU A 443 -24.04 -21.69 -38.71
C LEU A 443 -25.07 -21.16 -39.72
N SER A 444 -25.75 -20.07 -39.32
CA SER A 444 -26.36 -19.10 -40.22
C SER A 444 -25.71 -17.75 -39.97
N ASP A 445 -24.99 -17.25 -40.98
CA ASP A 445 -24.52 -15.87 -41.10
C ASP A 445 -25.71 -14.92 -41.22
N ASP A 446 -25.71 -13.86 -40.41
CA ASP A 446 -25.91 -12.46 -40.79
C ASP A 446 -26.31 -11.63 -39.56
N LEU A 447 -25.42 -10.75 -39.07
CA LEU A 447 -25.63 -9.29 -38.99
C LEU A 447 -24.49 -8.59 -38.18
N PRO A 448 -24.22 -7.29 -38.45
CA PRO A 448 -22.95 -6.61 -38.23
C PRO A 448 -22.88 -5.82 -36.91
N TYR A 449 -21.67 -5.30 -36.62
CA TYR A 449 -21.24 -4.36 -35.55
C TYR A 449 -20.40 -4.98 -34.43
N GLN A 450 -19.08 -4.95 -34.61
CA GLN A 450 -18.08 -5.27 -33.58
C GLN A 450 -16.83 -4.35 -33.67
N ASP A 451 -17.02 -3.07 -33.99
CA ASP A 451 -15.89 -2.11 -34.03
C ASP A 451 -15.62 -1.45 -32.66
N ALA A 452 -16.64 -1.20 -31.83
CA ALA A 452 -16.47 -0.45 -30.58
C ALA A 452 -15.82 -1.26 -29.43
N GLN A 453 -16.03 -2.58 -29.39
CA GLN A 453 -15.45 -3.45 -28.35
C GLN A 453 -13.94 -3.65 -28.54
N ASN A 454 -13.48 -3.68 -29.79
CA ASN A 454 -12.07 -3.81 -30.10
C ASN A 454 -11.32 -2.51 -29.73
N GLU A 455 -11.86 -1.33 -30.06
CA GLU A 455 -11.22 -0.05 -29.74
C GLU A 455 -11.07 0.19 -28.23
N ALA A 456 -12.06 -0.21 -27.42
CA ALA A 456 -11.99 -0.14 -25.96
C ALA A 456 -10.95 -1.11 -25.36
N ALA A 457 -10.87 -2.34 -25.88
CA ALA A 457 -9.86 -3.31 -25.46
C ALA A 457 -8.43 -2.88 -25.84
N TRP A 458 -8.27 -2.20 -26.98
CA TRP A 458 -6.99 -1.65 -27.41
C TRP A 458 -6.57 -0.38 -26.63
N ASN A 459 -7.52 0.48 -26.23
CA ASN A 459 -7.23 1.61 -25.36
C ASN A 459 -6.83 1.16 -23.94
N ASP A 460 -7.50 0.14 -23.38
CA ASP A 460 -7.11 -0.47 -22.09
C ASP A 460 -5.70 -1.09 -22.16
N MET A 461 -5.34 -1.67 -23.32
CA MET A 461 -4.01 -2.20 -23.57
C MET A 461 -2.93 -1.11 -23.62
N MET A 462 -3.15 0.00 -24.35
CA MET A 462 -2.17 1.09 -24.42
C MET A 462 -1.97 1.76 -23.06
N ILE A 463 -3.04 1.95 -22.28
CA ILE A 463 -2.98 2.47 -20.92
C ILE A 463 -2.18 1.53 -20.01
N LYS A 464 -2.39 0.22 -20.07
CA LYS A 464 -1.62 -0.77 -19.28
C LYS A 464 -0.15 -0.83 -19.69
N VAL A 465 0.16 -0.65 -20.98
CA VAL A 465 1.54 -0.65 -21.49
C VAL A 465 2.27 0.65 -21.10
N GLU A 466 1.60 1.80 -21.13
CA GLU A 466 2.14 3.06 -20.59
C GLU A 466 2.33 2.97 -19.06
N GLU A 467 1.34 2.49 -18.30
CA GLU A 467 1.43 2.33 -16.83
C GLU A 467 2.55 1.35 -16.41
N THR A 468 2.83 0.30 -17.18
CA THR A 468 3.88 -0.69 -16.88
C THR A 468 5.28 -0.26 -17.31
N VAL A 469 5.40 0.65 -18.28
CA VAL A 469 6.66 1.28 -18.69
C VAL A 469 7.07 2.38 -17.71
N GLU A 470 6.12 2.95 -16.96
CA GLU A 470 6.39 3.91 -15.89
C GLU A 470 6.63 3.28 -14.51
N ASP A 471 6.18 2.05 -14.28
CA ASP A 471 6.41 1.31 -13.02
C ASP A 471 7.63 0.39 -13.12
N ASP A 472 8.80 0.92 -12.76
CA ASP A 472 10.11 0.22 -12.68
C ASP A 472 10.10 -1.07 -11.80
N SER A 473 8.98 -1.46 -11.18
CA SER A 473 8.88 -2.59 -10.26
C SER A 473 8.34 -3.91 -10.84
N LEU A 474 7.83 -3.94 -12.08
CA LEU A 474 7.11 -5.11 -12.61
C LEU A 474 7.90 -6.02 -13.59
N GLY A 475 9.04 -5.58 -14.11
CA GLY A 475 9.94 -6.40 -14.94
C GLY A 475 9.34 -6.92 -16.26
N ILE A 476 10.18 -7.58 -17.07
CA ILE A 476 9.85 -8.04 -18.44
C ILE A 476 8.74 -9.13 -18.45
N GLY A 477 8.60 -9.89 -17.35
CA GLY A 477 7.57 -10.93 -17.21
C GLY A 477 6.14 -10.38 -17.23
N SER A 478 5.92 -9.21 -16.62
CA SER A 478 4.60 -8.55 -16.60
C SER A 478 4.19 -8.02 -17.98
N VAL A 479 5.15 -7.60 -18.80
CA VAL A 479 4.91 -7.17 -20.19
C VAL A 479 4.49 -8.35 -21.07
N ARG A 480 5.13 -9.52 -20.87
CA ARG A 480 4.78 -10.76 -21.60
C ARG A 480 3.35 -11.21 -21.27
N GLU A 481 2.96 -11.15 -19.99
CA GLU A 481 1.62 -11.53 -19.54
C GLU A 481 0.54 -10.57 -20.07
N ALA A 482 0.77 -9.25 -20.04
CA ALA A 482 -0.17 -8.26 -20.56
C ALA A 482 -0.36 -8.39 -22.09
N VAL A 483 0.71 -8.67 -22.83
CA VAL A 483 0.66 -8.89 -24.29
C VAL A 483 -0.04 -10.22 -24.63
N GLN A 484 0.16 -11.27 -23.82
CA GLN A 484 -0.51 -12.55 -23.98
C GLN A 484 -2.01 -12.45 -23.73
N GLU A 485 -2.41 -11.83 -22.61
CA GLU A 485 -3.81 -11.68 -22.25
C GLU A 485 -4.59 -10.86 -23.30
N ALA A 486 -3.97 -9.82 -23.86
CA ALA A 486 -4.55 -9.02 -24.94
C ALA A 486 -4.72 -9.79 -26.26
N LEU A 487 -3.75 -10.65 -26.61
CA LEU A 487 -3.81 -11.49 -27.80
C LEU A 487 -4.85 -12.63 -27.69
N GLU A 488 -5.08 -13.14 -26.49
CA GLU A 488 -6.14 -14.13 -26.22
C GLU A 488 -7.52 -13.48 -26.34
N HIS A 489 -7.71 -12.26 -25.84
CA HIS A 489 -8.97 -11.53 -25.93
C HIS A 489 -9.31 -11.04 -27.35
N SER A 490 -8.30 -10.80 -28.20
CA SER A 490 -8.51 -10.37 -29.59
C SER A 490 -8.83 -11.53 -30.56
N GLY A 491 -8.78 -12.78 -30.08
CA GLY A 491 -9.02 -13.97 -30.90
C GLY A 491 -7.93 -14.26 -31.95
N ILE A 492 -6.82 -13.50 -31.93
CA ILE A 492 -5.71 -13.61 -32.92
C ILE A 492 -4.93 -14.93 -32.76
N LEU A 493 -5.01 -15.57 -31.58
CA LEU A 493 -4.27 -16.80 -31.26
C LEU A 493 -5.04 -18.10 -31.52
N ASN A 494 -6.32 -18.02 -31.90
CA ASN A 494 -7.23 -19.18 -31.92
C ASN A 494 -6.87 -20.27 -32.95
N ASP A 495 -6.02 -19.97 -33.96
CA ASP A 495 -5.63 -20.90 -35.03
C ASP A 495 -4.12 -21.19 -35.09
N LYS A 496 -3.35 -20.88 -34.04
CA LYS A 496 -1.88 -21.04 -34.04
C LYS A 496 -1.41 -22.12 -33.08
N THR A 497 -0.30 -22.76 -33.42
CA THR A 497 0.34 -23.74 -32.53
C THR A 497 1.03 -23.04 -31.35
N GLU A 498 1.11 -23.71 -30.21
CA GLU A 498 1.70 -23.18 -28.96
C GLU A 498 3.12 -22.61 -29.18
N LEU A 499 3.89 -23.23 -30.06
CA LEU A 499 5.26 -22.82 -30.43
C LEU A 499 5.29 -21.56 -31.31
N GLU A 500 4.27 -21.34 -32.15
CA GLU A 500 4.13 -20.10 -32.90
C GLU A 500 3.68 -18.96 -31.98
N ILE A 501 2.76 -19.22 -31.04
CA ILE A 501 2.31 -18.24 -30.05
C ILE A 501 3.49 -17.70 -29.24
N GLU A 502 4.39 -18.59 -28.76
CA GLU A 502 5.60 -18.17 -28.05
C GLU A 502 6.52 -17.30 -28.91
N GLN A 503 6.73 -17.64 -30.18
CA GLN A 503 7.57 -16.84 -31.08
C GLN A 503 6.98 -15.44 -31.36
N TYR A 504 5.65 -15.34 -31.48
CA TYR A 504 4.97 -14.05 -31.63
C TYR A 504 5.09 -13.19 -30.37
N LEU A 505 4.92 -13.81 -29.19
CA LEU A 505 5.06 -13.12 -27.91
C LEU A 505 6.48 -12.62 -27.69
N ASP A 506 7.48 -13.47 -27.92
CA ASP A 506 8.88 -13.11 -27.72
C ASP A 506 9.33 -12.00 -28.70
N ALA A 507 8.86 -12.02 -29.94
CA ALA A 507 9.14 -10.96 -30.92
C ALA A 507 8.51 -9.60 -30.54
N MET A 508 7.29 -9.60 -30.01
CA MET A 508 6.62 -8.38 -29.54
C MET A 508 7.26 -7.84 -28.27
N VAL A 509 7.54 -8.71 -27.30
CA VAL A 509 8.21 -8.31 -26.05
C VAL A 509 9.61 -7.78 -26.34
N ALA A 510 10.37 -8.41 -27.25
CA ALA A 510 11.68 -7.91 -27.67
C ALA A 510 11.60 -6.53 -28.33
N SER A 511 10.58 -6.29 -29.17
CA SER A 511 10.39 -5.01 -29.86
C SER A 511 9.99 -3.89 -28.89
N LEU A 512 9.09 -4.18 -27.94
CA LEU A 512 8.65 -3.23 -26.90
C LEU A 512 9.80 -2.89 -25.93
N THR A 513 10.59 -3.89 -25.53
CA THR A 513 11.73 -3.73 -24.62
C THR A 513 12.89 -2.97 -25.29
N ALA A 514 13.13 -3.20 -26.59
CA ALA A 514 14.14 -2.48 -27.36
C ALA A 514 13.79 -0.99 -27.52
N HIS A 515 12.50 -0.66 -27.67
CA HIS A 515 12.03 0.72 -27.73
C HIS A 515 12.20 1.45 -26.38
N SER A 516 11.86 0.78 -25.28
CA SER A 516 12.08 1.29 -23.91
C SER A 516 13.57 1.55 -23.61
N SER A 517 14.44 0.60 -23.98
CA SER A 517 15.90 0.74 -23.79
C SER A 517 16.48 1.91 -24.59
N LYS A 518 15.95 2.17 -25.80
CA LYS A 518 16.40 3.26 -26.66
C LYS A 518 15.88 4.64 -26.22
N ILE A 519 14.69 4.70 -25.64
CA ILE A 519 14.18 5.90 -24.96
C ILE A 519 15.02 6.21 -23.71
N LYS A 520 15.43 5.17 -22.97
CA LYS A 520 16.32 5.29 -21.82
C LYS A 520 17.72 5.81 -22.21
N GLU A 521 18.33 5.29 -23.27
CA GLU A 521 19.61 5.80 -23.81
C GLU A 521 19.50 7.26 -24.32
N LEU A 522 18.34 7.66 -24.84
CA LEU A 522 18.09 9.04 -25.27
C LEU A 522 17.87 9.99 -24.08
N ARG A 523 17.25 9.51 -22.99
CA ARG A 523 17.12 10.24 -21.70
C ARG A 523 18.47 10.39 -20.99
N ASP A 524 19.29 9.35 -20.96
CA ASP A 524 20.60 9.37 -20.29
C ASP A 524 21.64 10.24 -21.05
N ARG A 525 21.41 10.48 -22.36
CA ARG A 525 22.26 11.37 -23.18
C ARG A 525 21.94 12.87 -23.03
N SER A 526 20.78 13.22 -22.48
CA SER A 526 20.41 14.63 -22.20
C SER A 526 20.90 15.16 -20.85
N ASP A 527 21.50 14.30 -20.01
CA ASP A 527 21.86 14.61 -18.62
C ASP A 527 23.38 14.73 -18.34
N ASP A 528 24.24 14.89 -19.36
CA ASP A 528 25.69 15.12 -19.14
C ASP A 528 26.07 16.62 -19.27
N PRO A 529 26.55 17.29 -18.20
CA PRO A 529 27.09 18.64 -18.30
C PRO A 529 28.49 18.59 -18.92
N GLY A 530 28.61 19.15 -20.13
CA GLY A 530 29.82 19.10 -20.96
C GLY A 530 31.10 19.59 -20.28
N ASP A 531 32.15 18.76 -20.38
CA ASP A 531 33.51 19.09 -19.98
C ASP A 531 34.22 19.83 -21.13
N VAL A 532 34.70 21.04 -20.84
CA VAL A 532 35.36 21.94 -21.78
C VAL A 532 36.84 21.58 -21.87
N VAL A 533 37.29 21.05 -23.02
CA VAL A 533 38.72 20.86 -23.30
C VAL A 533 39.20 21.96 -24.25
N GLU A 534 40.15 22.77 -23.80
CA GLU A 534 41.05 23.56 -24.65
C GLU A 534 42.53 23.16 -24.42
N PRO A 535 43.43 23.40 -25.40
CA PRO A 535 44.51 22.47 -25.69
C PRO A 535 45.92 22.92 -25.25
N GLY A 536 46.71 21.93 -24.81
CA GLY A 536 48.13 21.76 -25.17
C GLY A 536 49.21 22.47 -24.36
N ARG A 537 50.12 21.68 -23.73
CA ARG A 537 51.59 21.84 -23.86
C ARG A 537 52.39 20.68 -23.23
N ASN A 538 53.38 20.20 -23.99
CA ASN A 538 54.43 19.22 -23.69
C ASN A 538 55.18 19.46 -22.36
N ARG A 539 55.62 18.37 -21.70
CA ARG A 539 57.04 18.04 -21.45
C ARG A 539 57.24 16.77 -20.59
N ASP A 540 58.02 15.86 -21.19
CA ASP A 540 59.18 15.11 -20.69
C ASP A 540 59.16 14.26 -19.39
N SER A 541 59.73 13.05 -19.56
CA SER A 541 60.47 12.18 -18.59
C SER A 541 59.67 11.52 -17.46
N GLU A 542 59.90 10.29 -17.00
CA GLU A 542 60.87 9.20 -17.26
C GLU A 542 60.31 7.95 -16.51
N ASP A 543 60.63 6.76 -17.02
CA ASP A 543 60.84 5.46 -16.33
C ASP A 543 59.83 4.92 -15.28
N ASP A 544 59.27 3.72 -15.50
CA ASP A 544 59.92 2.45 -15.09
C ASP A 544 59.02 1.19 -15.31
N LEU A 545 59.55 0.30 -16.14
CA LEU A 545 59.49 -1.18 -16.28
C LEU A 545 58.38 -2.10 -15.67
N GLY A 546 57.97 -3.07 -16.53
CA GLY A 546 57.72 -4.48 -16.17
C GLY A 546 56.40 -5.07 -16.70
N ALA A 547 56.24 -5.47 -17.97
CA ALA A 547 56.74 -6.68 -18.68
C ALA A 547 55.84 -7.94 -18.62
N ASN A 548 55.67 -8.52 -19.82
CA ASN A 548 55.16 -9.85 -20.26
C ASN A 548 53.71 -9.89 -20.75
N GLU A 549 53.41 -9.78 -22.05
CA GLU A 549 53.73 -10.64 -23.23
C GLU A 549 53.02 -12.01 -23.30
N ALA A 550 52.09 -12.11 -24.26
CA ALA A 550 52.00 -13.13 -25.33
C ALA A 550 50.74 -12.81 -26.17
N SER A 551 50.82 -12.17 -27.35
CA SER A 551 51.11 -12.71 -28.70
C SER A 551 50.12 -13.81 -29.16
N VAL A 552 49.58 -13.88 -30.39
CA VAL A 552 49.71 -13.17 -31.66
C VAL A 552 48.68 -13.81 -32.64
N GLU A 553 48.43 -13.16 -33.78
CA GLU A 553 47.86 -13.65 -35.05
C GLU A 553 46.32 -13.65 -35.22
N ASP A 554 45.65 -12.70 -35.90
CA ASP A 554 45.86 -11.99 -37.19
C ASP A 554 45.19 -12.71 -38.38
N ARG A 555 44.27 -12.00 -39.08
CA ARG A 555 44.01 -12.12 -40.52
C ARG A 555 43.07 -11.03 -41.05
N HIS A 556 43.68 -10.22 -41.93
CA HIS A 556 43.21 -9.13 -42.79
C HIS A 556 41.95 -9.34 -43.65
N SER A 557 41.25 -8.23 -43.94
CA SER A 557 41.32 -7.56 -45.27
C SER A 557 40.58 -6.20 -45.31
N ASN A 558 41.32 -5.16 -45.74
CA ASN A 558 40.97 -3.95 -46.51
C ASN A 558 39.60 -3.94 -47.23
N SER A 559 38.98 -2.84 -47.66
CA SER A 559 39.12 -1.38 -47.57
C SER A 559 38.04 -0.84 -48.53
N GLU A 560 37.29 0.21 -48.19
CA GLU A 560 37.02 1.35 -49.10
C GLU A 560 36.12 2.39 -48.43
N SER A 561 36.60 3.62 -48.48
CA SER A 561 35.96 4.86 -48.08
C SER A 561 34.91 5.31 -49.10
N ASN A 562 33.79 5.87 -48.64
CA ASN A 562 33.22 7.08 -49.23
C ASN A 562 32.31 7.82 -48.24
N ILE A 563 32.54 9.13 -48.17
CA ILE A 563 31.80 10.17 -47.47
C ILE A 563 30.58 10.52 -48.32
N ASP A 564 29.36 10.59 -47.75
CA ASP A 564 28.59 11.85 -47.75
C ASP A 564 27.26 11.79 -46.95
N ALA A 565 26.94 12.97 -46.44
CA ALA A 565 25.74 13.47 -45.75
C ALA A 565 24.40 12.72 -45.88
N SER A 566 23.80 12.36 -44.72
CA SER A 566 22.34 12.45 -44.47
C SER A 566 22.00 12.20 -42.99
N ASP A 567 22.45 13.07 -42.08
CA ASP A 567 22.15 12.96 -40.63
C ASP A 567 21.04 13.93 -40.18
N SER A 568 19.96 14.05 -40.96
CA SER A 568 18.83 14.94 -40.62
C SER A 568 17.44 14.40 -40.97
N GLU A 569 17.26 13.08 -41.12
CA GLU A 569 15.94 12.49 -41.45
C GLU A 569 15.54 11.26 -40.61
N ILE A 570 15.97 11.16 -39.35
CA ILE A 570 15.45 10.13 -38.43
C ILE A 570 15.01 10.76 -37.11
N GLN A 571 14.12 11.74 -37.20
CA GLN A 571 13.21 12.09 -36.10
C GLN A 571 11.78 11.94 -36.62
N LYS A 572 10.97 11.17 -35.89
CA LYS A 572 9.61 10.67 -36.19
C LYS A 572 9.54 9.33 -36.96
N THR A 573 10.04 8.24 -36.37
CA THR A 573 9.43 6.92 -36.60
C THR A 573 8.51 6.62 -35.43
N SER A 574 7.21 6.60 -35.68
CA SER A 574 6.19 6.28 -34.67
C SER A 574 6.29 4.80 -34.26
N LEU A 575 5.89 4.44 -33.03
CA LEU A 575 5.77 3.05 -32.56
C LEU A 575 4.98 2.18 -33.57
N THR A 576 3.98 2.79 -34.22
CA THR A 576 3.18 2.18 -35.29
C THR A 576 3.99 1.80 -36.55
N ASP A 577 5.01 2.57 -36.94
CA ASP A 577 5.86 2.26 -38.11
C ASP A 577 6.82 1.10 -37.85
N LEU A 578 7.26 0.94 -36.59
CA LEU A 578 8.10 -0.18 -36.15
C LEU A 578 7.31 -1.49 -36.07
N ILE A 579 6.06 -1.44 -35.59
CA ILE A 579 5.13 -2.58 -35.58
C ILE A 579 4.77 -3.01 -37.02
N LEU A 580 4.59 -2.06 -37.93
CA LEU A 580 4.41 -2.34 -39.36
C LEU A 580 5.65 -3.04 -39.97
N LYS A 581 6.86 -2.61 -39.62
CA LYS A 581 8.10 -3.28 -40.07
C LYS A 581 8.25 -4.70 -39.50
N ALA A 582 7.85 -4.93 -38.25
CA ALA A 582 7.91 -6.25 -37.63
C ALA A 582 6.91 -7.24 -38.23
N THR A 583 5.75 -6.76 -38.69
CA THR A 583 4.69 -7.60 -39.29
C THR A 583 4.90 -7.90 -40.78
N VAL A 584 5.77 -7.17 -41.48
CA VAL A 584 6.10 -7.37 -42.90
C VAL A 584 6.93 -8.64 -43.15
N GLY A 585 7.57 -9.21 -42.13
CA GLY A 585 8.36 -10.44 -42.22
C GLY A 585 7.55 -11.74 -42.16
N VAL A 586 6.22 -11.68 -42.00
CA VAL A 586 5.37 -12.84 -41.75
C VAL A 586 4.62 -13.25 -43.02
N ASP A 587 4.65 -14.55 -43.30
CA ASP A 587 4.25 -15.17 -44.57
C ASP A 587 2.82 -14.86 -45.03
N ASN A 588 2.66 -14.67 -46.34
CA ASN A 588 1.59 -13.89 -47.00
C ASN A 588 0.22 -14.60 -47.13
N LYS A 589 -0.11 -15.55 -46.23
CA LYS A 589 -1.27 -16.46 -46.40
C LYS A 589 -2.49 -16.19 -45.52
N ALA A 590 -2.45 -15.24 -44.57
CA ALA A 590 -3.60 -14.92 -43.73
C ALA A 590 -4.41 -13.73 -44.29
N GLN A 591 -5.68 -13.95 -44.66
CA GLN A 591 -6.59 -12.89 -45.12
C GLN A 591 -6.84 -11.81 -44.03
N ASN A 592 -6.72 -12.17 -42.76
CA ASN A 592 -6.91 -11.25 -41.62
C ASN A 592 -5.74 -10.26 -41.46
N LEU A 593 -4.55 -10.57 -41.98
CA LEU A 593 -3.38 -9.67 -41.93
C LEU A 593 -3.55 -8.45 -42.86
N LYS A 594 -4.28 -8.60 -43.98
CA LYS A 594 -4.59 -7.49 -44.88
C LYS A 594 -5.61 -6.53 -44.29
N THR A 595 -6.59 -7.04 -43.55
CA THR A 595 -7.54 -6.21 -42.79
C THR A 595 -6.81 -5.42 -41.70
N PHE A 596 -5.87 -6.08 -41.03
CA PHE A 596 -4.99 -5.48 -40.01
C PHE A 596 -4.07 -4.40 -40.58
N GLN A 597 -3.39 -4.65 -41.71
CA GLN A 597 -2.53 -3.67 -42.39
C GLN A 597 -3.33 -2.45 -42.92
N ARG A 598 -4.58 -2.67 -43.34
CA ARG A 598 -5.44 -1.60 -43.87
C ARG A 598 -5.94 -0.67 -42.78
N MET A 599 -6.21 -1.17 -41.57
CA MET A 599 -6.58 -0.35 -40.41
C MET A 599 -5.44 0.57 -39.95
N PHE A 600 -4.19 0.09 -39.97
CA PHE A 600 -3.01 0.90 -39.63
C PHE A 600 -2.71 1.99 -40.67
N ALA A 601 -2.97 1.72 -41.96
CA ALA A 601 -2.85 2.72 -43.03
C ALA A 601 -3.90 3.84 -42.90
N ASP A 602 -5.11 3.52 -42.43
CA ASP A 602 -6.16 4.51 -42.19
C ASP A 602 -5.87 5.38 -40.95
N LEU A 603 -5.21 4.86 -39.91
CA LEU A 603 -4.77 5.66 -38.76
C LEU A 603 -3.66 6.66 -39.14
N THR A 604 -2.70 6.26 -39.97
CA THR A 604 -1.59 7.12 -40.40
C THR A 604 -2.03 8.24 -41.35
N THR A 605 -3.12 8.05 -42.10
CA THR A 605 -3.71 9.10 -42.95
C THR A 605 -4.53 10.11 -42.15
N LYS A 606 -5.22 9.69 -41.08
CA LYS A 606 -5.90 10.59 -40.13
C LYS A 606 -4.90 11.47 -39.36
N THR A 607 -3.77 10.90 -38.94
CA THR A 607 -2.74 11.63 -38.18
C THR A 607 -1.98 12.67 -39.04
N LYS A 608 -1.92 12.48 -40.37
CA LYS A 608 -1.23 13.42 -41.29
C LYS A 608 -2.09 14.60 -41.73
N GLN A 609 -3.41 14.58 -41.53
CA GLN A 609 -4.29 15.69 -41.93
C GLN A 609 -4.39 16.82 -40.89
N ASP A 610 -4.05 16.58 -39.62
CA ASP A 610 -4.11 17.60 -38.57
C ASP A 610 -2.83 18.44 -38.43
N ASP A 611 -1.74 18.07 -39.12
CA ASP A 611 -0.39 18.63 -38.89
C ASP A 611 0.07 19.66 -39.95
N THR A 612 -0.82 20.16 -40.82
CA THR A 612 -0.40 21.05 -41.93
C THR A 612 -1.08 22.42 -41.96
N GLU A 613 -0.97 23.25 -40.90
CA GLU A 613 -0.99 24.72 -41.07
C GLU A 613 -0.05 25.45 -40.07
N LEU A 614 0.84 26.28 -40.64
CA LEU A 614 1.62 27.39 -40.05
C LEU A 614 2.99 27.10 -39.39
N GLY A 615 4.02 27.00 -40.24
CA GLY A 615 5.41 27.31 -39.89
C GLY A 615 5.83 28.72 -40.34
N GLY A 616 6.59 29.43 -39.51
CA GLY A 616 7.21 30.72 -39.85
C GLY A 616 8.23 31.22 -38.80
N ASN A 617 9.51 31.08 -39.15
CA ASN A 617 10.74 31.32 -38.36
C ASN A 617 10.96 32.71 -37.72
N GLY A 618 11.78 32.73 -36.65
CA GLY A 618 12.56 33.90 -36.22
C GLY A 618 13.38 33.68 -34.93
N GLN A 619 14.69 33.47 -35.05
CA GLN A 619 15.68 33.19 -33.99
C GLN A 619 16.51 34.44 -33.65
N THR A 620 16.69 34.81 -32.36
CA THR A 620 17.97 35.32 -31.76
C THR A 620 17.91 35.66 -30.24
N THR A 621 18.68 34.89 -29.46
CA THR A 621 19.68 35.24 -28.39
C THR A 621 19.37 35.93 -27.03
N LEU A 622 19.73 35.17 -25.97
CA LEU A 622 20.53 35.46 -24.74
C LEU A 622 19.95 36.19 -23.50
N GLY A 623 19.98 35.48 -22.36
CA GLY A 623 20.04 36.02 -20.98
C GLY A 623 19.56 35.05 -19.88
N LYS A 624 20.51 34.47 -19.12
CA LYS A 624 20.32 33.56 -17.96
C LYS A 624 19.52 34.19 -16.80
N ASP A 625 18.64 33.39 -16.18
CA ASP A 625 18.47 33.28 -14.72
C ASP A 625 17.72 31.96 -14.42
N GLU A 626 18.34 31.08 -13.63
CA GLU A 626 17.76 29.81 -13.18
C GLU A 626 16.75 30.06 -12.05
N THR A 627 15.47 30.02 -12.40
CA THR A 627 14.39 29.71 -11.47
C THR A 627 13.55 28.62 -12.12
N SER A 628 13.55 27.43 -11.53
CA SER A 628 12.72 26.30 -11.96
C SER A 628 11.25 26.71 -12.03
N ASN A 629 10.68 26.75 -13.24
CA ASN A 629 9.25 26.96 -13.46
C ASN A 629 8.51 25.67 -13.07
N GLU A 630 7.95 25.65 -11.86
CA GLU A 630 7.10 24.55 -11.37
C GLU A 630 5.81 24.39 -12.20
N ASP A 631 5.41 25.43 -12.95
CA ASP A 631 4.24 25.39 -13.85
C ASP A 631 4.48 24.55 -15.12
N GLU A 632 5.72 24.45 -15.63
CA GLU A 632 6.04 23.68 -16.86
C GLU A 632 5.97 22.16 -16.61
N LEU A 633 6.33 21.69 -15.41
CA LEU A 633 6.20 20.28 -15.02
C LEU A 633 4.74 19.81 -14.90
N ILE A 634 3.80 20.75 -14.78
CA ILE A 634 2.37 20.50 -14.65
C ILE A 634 1.70 20.52 -16.04
N GLU A 635 2.24 21.29 -16.99
CA GLU A 635 1.80 21.32 -18.40
C GLU A 635 2.16 20.00 -19.14
N GLU A 636 3.22 19.30 -18.75
CA GLU A 636 3.53 17.96 -19.29
C GLU A 636 2.44 16.92 -18.95
N GLU A 637 1.75 17.03 -17.79
CA GLU A 637 0.56 16.21 -17.50
C GLU A 637 -0.69 16.63 -18.33
N GLU A 638 -0.66 17.78 -19.01
CA GLU A 638 -1.77 18.27 -19.85
C GLU A 638 -1.72 17.70 -21.28
N GLU A 639 -0.55 17.39 -21.83
CA GLU A 639 -0.41 16.88 -23.20
C GLU A 639 -0.67 15.36 -23.35
N GLU A 640 -0.41 14.54 -22.32
CA GLU A 640 -0.75 13.11 -22.36
C GLU A 640 -2.26 12.84 -22.17
N GLY A 641 -3.07 13.85 -21.84
CA GLY A 641 -4.51 13.73 -21.59
C GLY A 641 -5.43 14.11 -22.76
N GLY A 642 -4.87 14.45 -23.93
CA GLY A 642 -5.56 15.08 -25.05
C GLY A 642 -6.45 14.18 -25.92
N LYS A 643 -7.31 13.33 -25.35
CA LYS A 643 -8.48 12.78 -26.06
C LYS A 643 -9.71 12.91 -25.17
N SER A 644 -10.59 13.83 -25.54
CA SER A 644 -11.88 14.08 -24.89
C SER A 644 -12.80 12.86 -25.03
N GLU A 645 -12.77 11.95 -24.06
CA GLU A 645 -13.84 10.98 -23.86
C GLU A 645 -15.10 11.71 -23.34
N THR A 646 -16.20 11.50 -24.05
CA THR A 646 -17.53 11.99 -23.66
C THR A 646 -17.90 11.51 -22.28
N MET A 647 -18.18 12.45 -21.37
CA MET A 647 -18.68 12.23 -20.01
C MET A 647 -19.84 11.22 -19.98
N ASP A 648 -19.62 10.06 -19.37
CA ASP A 648 -20.70 9.17 -18.97
C ASP A 648 -21.37 9.75 -17.71
N ASN A 649 -22.38 10.60 -17.94
CA ASN A 649 -23.28 11.10 -16.90
C ASN A 649 -24.17 9.95 -16.41
N THR A 650 -23.67 9.18 -15.44
CA THR A 650 -24.52 8.31 -14.61
C THR A 650 -25.26 9.06 -13.50
N GLU A 651 -25.27 10.40 -13.53
CA GLU A 651 -26.18 11.21 -12.73
C GLU A 651 -27.45 11.53 -13.54
N SER A 652 -28.59 11.15 -12.98
CA SER A 652 -29.92 11.46 -13.51
C SER A 652 -30.02 12.95 -13.86
N PRO A 653 -30.52 13.34 -15.05
CA PRO A 653 -30.54 14.74 -15.46
C PRO A 653 -31.43 15.55 -14.49
N GLY A 654 -30.82 16.46 -13.73
CA GLY A 654 -31.53 17.38 -12.83
C GLY A 654 -30.98 17.53 -11.40
N ARG A 655 -29.91 16.84 -11.00
CA ARG A 655 -29.27 17.12 -9.69
C ARG A 655 -28.32 18.33 -9.78
N PRO A 656 -28.36 19.27 -8.82
CA PRO A 656 -27.39 20.36 -8.77
C PRO A 656 -25.99 19.80 -8.57
N GLN A 657 -25.04 20.38 -9.32
CA GLN A 657 -23.66 19.92 -9.35
C GLN A 657 -23.02 20.06 -7.96
N ARG A 658 -22.52 18.96 -7.40
CA ARG A 658 -21.97 18.95 -6.03
C ARG A 658 -20.79 19.92 -5.89
N GLU A 659 -20.75 20.64 -4.78
CA GLU A 659 -19.65 21.52 -4.40
C GLU A 659 -18.39 20.71 -4.10
N LEU A 660 -17.23 21.20 -4.52
CA LEU A 660 -15.94 20.54 -4.33
C LEU A 660 -14.85 21.59 -4.15
N LEU A 661 -14.01 21.42 -3.15
CA LEU A 661 -12.73 22.12 -3.05
C LEU A 661 -11.62 21.12 -3.40
N GLY A 662 -10.79 21.45 -4.39
CA GLY A 662 -9.57 20.73 -4.70
C GLY A 662 -8.36 21.63 -4.48
N MET A 663 -7.33 21.09 -3.83
CA MET A 663 -6.05 21.76 -3.59
C MET A 663 -4.90 20.80 -3.83
N TYR A 664 -3.72 21.34 -4.08
CA TYR A 664 -2.49 20.57 -3.98
C TYR A 664 -1.44 21.29 -3.12
N VAL A 665 -0.54 20.50 -2.54
CA VAL A 665 0.57 20.97 -1.70
C VAL A 665 1.88 20.53 -2.31
N THR A 666 2.80 21.49 -2.44
CA THR A 666 4.21 21.26 -2.76
C THR A 666 5.08 21.68 -1.59
N ILE A 667 6.27 21.07 -1.46
CA ILE A 667 7.21 21.36 -0.39
C ILE A 667 8.65 21.46 -0.90
N ARG A 668 9.49 22.13 -0.12
CA ARG A 668 10.96 22.05 -0.21
C ARG A 668 11.52 21.81 1.19
N ASN A 669 12.34 20.77 1.31
CA ASN A 669 13.03 20.46 2.56
C ASN A 669 14.33 21.27 2.63
N GLN A 670 14.64 21.82 3.80
CA GLN A 670 15.89 22.51 4.07
C GLN A 670 16.49 22.00 5.38
N VAL A 671 17.70 21.46 5.35
CA VAL A 671 18.42 20.99 6.54
C VAL A 671 19.67 21.83 6.69
N ASN A 672 19.84 22.45 7.86
CA ASN A 672 20.99 23.30 8.18
C ASN A 672 21.24 24.42 7.14
N GLY A 673 20.17 24.95 6.54
CA GLY A 673 20.23 26.02 5.54
C GLY A 673 20.35 25.54 4.08
N GLU A 674 20.54 24.24 3.83
CA GLU A 674 20.68 23.70 2.47
C GLU A 674 19.42 22.96 2.03
N HIS A 675 18.98 23.19 0.79
CA HIS A 675 17.85 22.45 0.21
C HIS A 675 18.25 21.01 -0.07
N VAL A 676 17.42 20.08 0.39
CA VAL A 676 17.61 18.65 0.21
C VAL A 676 16.30 18.02 -0.28
N GLU A 677 16.38 16.86 -0.91
CA GLU A 677 15.17 16.09 -1.24
C GLU A 677 14.40 15.72 0.05
N ARG A 678 15.14 15.27 1.06
CA ARG A 678 14.63 14.90 2.40
C ARG A 678 15.77 14.83 3.42
N PRO A 679 15.48 14.87 4.73
CA PRO A 679 16.47 14.52 5.74
C PRO A 679 16.99 13.09 5.55
N THR A 680 18.31 12.91 5.55
CA THR A 680 18.98 11.61 5.44
C THR A 680 20.16 11.52 6.40
N ASN A 681 20.52 10.29 6.82
CA ASN A 681 21.72 10.00 7.61
C ASN A 681 21.87 10.79 8.92
N VAL A 682 20.77 11.25 9.52
CA VAL A 682 20.79 12.01 10.78
C VAL A 682 21.25 11.10 11.93
N ARG A 683 22.37 11.46 12.56
CA ARG A 683 22.94 10.80 13.73
C ARG A 683 22.72 11.64 14.99
N LYS A 684 22.68 10.98 16.14
CA LYS A 684 22.37 11.63 17.44
C LYS A 684 23.27 12.82 17.77
N GLU A 685 24.52 12.82 17.31
CA GLU A 685 25.49 13.88 17.57
C GLU A 685 25.37 15.08 16.61
N ASP A 686 24.61 14.93 15.51
CA ASP A 686 24.50 15.96 14.49
C ASP A 686 23.64 17.14 14.95
N ASP A 687 24.08 18.35 14.57
CA ASP A 687 23.22 19.53 14.57
C ASP A 687 22.17 19.36 13.47
N PHE A 688 20.89 19.37 13.85
CA PHE A 688 19.77 19.01 13.00
C PHE A 688 18.69 20.09 13.09
N ASP A 689 18.86 21.16 12.31
CA ASP A 689 17.82 22.16 12.06
C ASP A 689 17.15 21.87 10.72
N TRP A 690 15.99 21.22 10.79
CA TRP A 690 15.14 21.00 9.63
C TRP A 690 14.05 22.07 9.57
N SER A 691 13.84 22.63 8.38
CA SER A 691 12.67 23.44 8.03
C SER A 691 12.05 22.97 6.72
N VAL A 692 10.74 23.15 6.61
CA VAL A 692 9.97 22.82 5.41
C VAL A 692 9.31 24.07 4.89
N GLU A 693 9.67 24.47 3.68
CA GLU A 693 8.92 25.46 2.92
C GLU A 693 7.78 24.75 2.19
N TYR A 694 6.60 25.34 2.17
CA TYR A 694 5.44 24.75 1.51
C TYR A 694 4.54 25.80 0.87
N ASN A 695 3.84 25.38 -0.17
CA ASN A 695 2.80 26.16 -0.82
C ASN A 695 1.53 25.32 -0.96
N VAL A 696 0.38 25.97 -0.83
CA VAL A 696 -0.93 25.34 -1.05
C VAL A 696 -1.68 26.12 -2.12
N THR A 697 -1.95 25.46 -3.24
CA THR A 697 -2.63 26.06 -4.39
C THR A 697 -4.00 25.44 -4.59
N GLU A 698 -5.02 26.29 -4.76
CA GLU A 698 -6.38 25.88 -5.09
C GLU A 698 -6.49 25.55 -6.58
N LEU A 699 -7.15 24.44 -6.89
CA LEU A 699 -7.43 24.00 -8.25
C LEU A 699 -8.69 24.70 -8.78
N SER A 700 -8.74 24.95 -10.09
CA SER A 700 -9.98 25.36 -10.74
C SER A 700 -11.04 24.25 -10.63
N ASP A 701 -12.32 24.62 -10.56
CA ASP A 701 -13.42 23.66 -10.38
C ASP A 701 -13.40 22.51 -11.39
N GLN A 702 -13.10 22.80 -12.66
CA GLN A 702 -13.02 21.79 -13.71
C GLN A 702 -11.86 20.80 -13.46
N ARG A 703 -10.66 21.33 -13.17
CA ARG A 703 -9.46 20.52 -12.89
C ARG A 703 -9.65 19.69 -11.61
N ALA A 704 -10.21 20.30 -10.56
CA ALA A 704 -10.51 19.63 -9.31
C ALA A 704 -11.42 18.41 -9.51
N ARG A 705 -12.50 18.56 -10.31
CA ARG A 705 -13.43 17.46 -10.59
C ARG A 705 -12.78 16.32 -11.38
N THR A 706 -12.01 16.63 -12.41
CA THR A 706 -11.31 15.61 -13.22
C THR A 706 -10.35 14.81 -12.35
N LEU A 707 -9.50 15.49 -11.57
CA LEU A 707 -8.54 14.82 -10.70
C LEU A 707 -9.21 14.04 -9.58
N TYR A 708 -10.29 14.59 -9.00
CA TYR A 708 -11.08 13.91 -7.98
C TYR A 708 -11.71 12.60 -8.50
N HIS A 709 -12.24 12.62 -9.73
CA HIS A 709 -12.78 11.41 -10.37
C HIS A 709 -11.70 10.34 -10.56
N LYS A 710 -10.55 10.72 -11.13
CA LYS A 710 -9.41 9.82 -11.32
C LYS A 710 -8.91 9.25 -9.98
N LEU A 711 -8.88 10.06 -8.92
CA LEU A 711 -8.50 9.61 -7.57
C LEU A 711 -9.47 8.55 -7.04
N LYS A 712 -10.79 8.78 -7.14
CA LYS A 712 -11.79 7.79 -6.72
C LYS A 712 -11.67 6.48 -7.50
N GLN A 713 -11.40 6.54 -8.81
CA GLN A 713 -11.16 5.34 -9.63
C GLN A 713 -9.93 4.56 -9.13
N ARG A 714 -8.80 5.24 -8.86
CA ARG A 714 -7.61 4.59 -8.28
C ARG A 714 -7.89 3.98 -6.92
N ARG A 715 -8.59 4.72 -6.05
CA ARG A 715 -8.99 4.22 -4.72
C ARG A 715 -9.84 2.95 -4.84
N LYS A 716 -10.80 2.94 -5.75
CA LYS A 716 -11.64 1.76 -6.04
C LYS A 716 -10.80 0.60 -6.60
N LYS A 717 -9.90 0.83 -7.57
CA LYS A 717 -9.02 -0.20 -8.16
C LYS A 717 -8.18 -0.91 -7.09
N VAL A 718 -7.68 -0.17 -6.10
CA VAL A 718 -6.78 -0.71 -5.06
C VAL A 718 -7.53 -1.36 -3.89
N LEU A 719 -8.72 -0.89 -3.53
CA LEU A 719 -9.41 -1.31 -2.30
C LEU A 719 -10.68 -2.12 -2.53
N ALA A 720 -11.35 -1.98 -3.68
CA ALA A 720 -12.56 -2.74 -3.94
C ALA A 720 -12.18 -4.20 -4.25
N PRO A 721 -12.84 -5.18 -3.62
CA PRO A 721 -12.64 -6.59 -3.95
C PRO A 721 -12.93 -6.84 -5.44
N GLN A 722 -12.01 -7.49 -6.15
CA GLN A 722 -12.19 -7.89 -7.54
C GLN A 722 -12.55 -9.38 -7.64
N PRO A 723 -13.39 -9.79 -8.62
CA PRO A 723 -13.72 -11.20 -8.83
C PRO A 723 -12.49 -12.09 -9.10
N SER A 724 -11.43 -11.52 -9.69
CA SER A 724 -10.18 -12.21 -10.01
C SER A 724 -9.23 -12.37 -8.81
N ASP A 725 -9.47 -11.68 -7.68
CA ASP A 725 -8.56 -11.65 -6.53
C ASP A 725 -8.15 -13.07 -6.08
N ASN A 726 -9.11 -14.01 -6.14
CA ASN A 726 -8.89 -15.41 -5.78
C ASN A 726 -7.91 -16.17 -6.71
N TRP A 727 -7.80 -15.77 -7.96
CA TRP A 727 -6.91 -16.36 -8.94
C TRP A 727 -5.56 -15.63 -8.99
N ASP A 728 -5.60 -14.32 -8.80
CA ASP A 728 -4.42 -13.45 -8.80
C ASP A 728 -3.47 -13.78 -7.63
N TRP A 729 -4.00 -14.12 -6.45
CA TRP A 729 -3.14 -14.57 -5.34
C TRP A 729 -2.51 -15.94 -5.59
N TYR A 730 -3.23 -16.86 -6.22
CA TYR A 730 -2.72 -18.20 -6.53
C TYR A 730 -1.54 -18.10 -7.50
N LYS A 731 -1.67 -17.24 -8.52
CA LYS A 731 -0.59 -16.91 -9.45
C LYS A 731 0.58 -16.18 -8.78
N MET A 732 0.31 -15.15 -7.96
CA MET A 732 1.34 -14.34 -7.30
C MET A 732 2.34 -15.19 -6.50
N PHE A 733 1.86 -16.24 -5.83
CA PHE A 733 2.72 -17.15 -5.08
C PHE A 733 2.93 -18.51 -5.77
N GLN A 734 2.55 -18.66 -7.03
CA GLN A 734 2.70 -19.89 -7.82
C GLN A 734 2.12 -21.12 -7.10
N GLY A 735 1.00 -20.97 -6.39
CA GLY A 735 0.39 -22.02 -5.58
C GLY A 735 1.18 -22.47 -4.35
N LYS A 736 2.26 -21.77 -3.97
CA LYS A 736 3.11 -22.14 -2.82
C LYS A 736 2.35 -22.07 -1.48
N LEU A 737 1.51 -21.06 -1.27
CA LEU A 737 0.84 -20.88 0.02
C LEU A 737 -0.09 -22.05 0.38
N PRO A 738 -1.00 -22.53 -0.50
CA PRO A 738 -1.78 -23.74 -0.23
C PRO A 738 -0.93 -24.98 0.04
N ALA A 739 0.17 -25.16 -0.73
CA ALA A 739 1.08 -26.28 -0.52
C ALA A 739 1.78 -26.21 0.85
N LEU A 740 2.19 -25.02 1.27
CA LEU A 740 2.80 -24.78 2.59
C LEU A 740 1.79 -24.94 3.73
N SER A 741 0.55 -24.48 3.56
CA SER A 741 -0.53 -24.72 4.53
C SER A 741 -0.78 -26.22 4.73
N LYS A 742 -0.94 -26.99 3.64
CA LYS A 742 -1.13 -28.44 3.72
C LYS A 742 0.06 -29.16 4.34
N LYS A 743 1.27 -28.72 4.04
CA LYS A 743 2.50 -29.24 4.66
C LYS A 743 2.52 -28.95 6.16
N GLY A 744 2.09 -27.76 6.57
CA GLY A 744 1.98 -27.36 7.97
C GLY A 744 0.91 -28.17 8.72
N GLU A 745 -0.23 -28.48 8.10
CA GLU A 745 -1.26 -29.38 8.64
C GLU A 745 -0.69 -30.77 8.94
N ILE A 746 -0.06 -31.41 7.94
CA ILE A 746 0.55 -32.73 8.09
C ILE A 746 1.63 -32.70 9.18
N PHE A 747 2.44 -31.65 9.21
CA PHE A 747 3.44 -31.45 10.25
C PHE A 747 2.77 -31.36 11.63
N ARG A 748 1.71 -30.57 11.78
CA ARG A 748 1.02 -30.37 13.05
C ARG A 748 0.31 -31.63 13.53
N GLU A 749 -0.31 -32.40 12.64
CA GLU A 749 -0.89 -33.71 12.95
C GLU A 749 0.18 -34.67 13.50
N MET A 750 1.29 -34.81 12.77
CA MET A 750 2.43 -35.64 13.19
C MET A 750 2.98 -35.18 14.54
N ARG A 751 3.09 -33.86 14.75
CA ARG A 751 3.55 -33.29 16.03
C ARG A 751 2.59 -33.57 17.17
N THR A 752 1.29 -33.45 16.95
CA THR A 752 0.29 -33.73 17.98
C THR A 752 0.33 -35.19 18.40
N GLN A 753 0.53 -36.12 17.46
CA GLN A 753 0.72 -37.55 17.76
C GLN A 753 1.99 -37.79 18.58
N GLN A 754 3.13 -37.23 18.17
CA GLN A 754 4.39 -37.35 18.91
C GLN A 754 4.30 -36.74 20.32
N GLU A 755 3.62 -35.62 20.44
CA GLU A 755 3.42 -34.94 21.70
C GLU A 755 2.49 -35.76 22.58
N ALA A 756 1.40 -36.37 22.11
CA ALA A 756 0.43 -37.08 22.95
C ALA A 756 1.08 -38.03 23.98
N ASP A 757 2.15 -38.73 23.58
CA ASP A 757 2.86 -39.71 24.42
C ASP A 757 4.11 -39.14 25.13
N SER A 758 4.45 -37.86 24.88
CA SER A 758 5.67 -37.22 25.40
C SER A 758 5.40 -36.31 26.61
N PRO A 759 6.30 -36.30 27.61
CA PRO A 759 6.22 -35.36 28.73
C PRO A 759 6.28 -33.91 28.23
N MET A 760 5.45 -33.03 28.80
CA MET A 760 5.46 -31.61 28.48
C MET A 760 6.48 -30.89 29.36
N HIS A 761 7.28 -30.01 28.76
CA HIS A 761 8.32 -29.25 29.46
C HIS A 761 8.14 -27.75 29.24
N VAL A 762 8.38 -26.96 30.29
CA VAL A 762 8.37 -25.49 30.27
C VAL A 762 9.73 -24.97 30.74
N ALA A 763 10.15 -23.82 30.21
CA ALA A 763 11.51 -23.33 30.40
C ALA A 763 11.89 -22.99 31.85
N TRP A 764 10.92 -22.79 32.73
CA TRP A 764 11.13 -22.45 34.14
C TRP A 764 11.02 -23.64 35.11
N GLU A 765 10.68 -24.84 34.62
CA GLU A 765 10.62 -26.05 35.45
C GLU A 765 11.64 -27.10 35.00
N ARG A 766 12.26 -27.79 35.97
CA ARG A 766 13.24 -28.85 35.70
C ARG A 766 12.58 -30.20 35.39
N THR A 767 11.37 -30.41 35.88
CA THR A 767 10.59 -31.63 35.71
C THR A 767 9.53 -31.44 34.63
N ALA A 768 9.01 -32.54 34.11
CA ALA A 768 7.85 -32.48 33.23
C ALA A 768 6.62 -31.97 34.00
N VAL A 769 5.81 -31.18 33.33
CA VAL A 769 4.53 -30.65 33.83
C VAL A 769 3.36 -31.46 33.31
N SER A 770 2.30 -31.56 34.12
CA SER A 770 1.04 -32.18 33.69
C SER A 770 0.39 -31.36 32.58
N ARG A 771 -0.12 -32.04 31.54
CA ARG A 771 -0.86 -31.41 30.44
C ARG A 771 -2.18 -30.81 30.91
N ASP A 772 -2.82 -31.42 31.89
CA ASP A 772 -4.13 -30.99 32.39
C ASP A 772 -4.09 -29.59 33.04
N THR A 773 -2.93 -29.18 33.56
CA THR A 773 -2.75 -27.85 34.18
C THR A 773 -2.90 -26.71 33.17
N PHE A 774 -2.54 -26.96 31.91
CA PHE A 774 -2.40 -25.93 30.89
C PHE A 774 -3.42 -26.04 29.77
N GLN A 775 -4.17 -27.14 29.68
CA GLN A 775 -5.27 -27.26 28.73
C GLN A 775 -6.37 -26.22 29.01
N PRO A 776 -7.02 -25.69 27.95
CA PRO A 776 -8.34 -25.08 28.12
C PRO A 776 -9.29 -26.12 28.73
N PRO A 777 -10.29 -25.70 29.52
CA PRO A 777 -11.29 -26.62 30.08
C PRO A 777 -11.92 -27.45 28.96
N LYS A 778 -12.00 -28.77 29.15
CA LYS A 778 -12.58 -29.69 28.16
C LYS A 778 -14.03 -29.28 27.85
N LYS A 779 -14.36 -29.35 26.54
CA LYS A 779 -15.65 -28.98 25.94
C LYS A 779 -16.85 -29.53 26.69
#